data_AF-A0A4R6Z052-F1
#
_entry.id   AF-A0A4R6Z052-F1
#
_cell.length_a   1.000
_cell.length_b   1.000
_cell.length_c   1.000
_cell.angle_alpha   90.00
_cell.angle_beta   90.00
_cell.angle_gamma   90.00
#
_symmetry.space_group_name_H-M   'P 1'
#
loop_
_entity.id
_entity.type
_entity.pdbx_description
1 polymer ?
#
loop_
_entity_poly.entity_id
_entity_poly.type
_entity_poly.pdbx_seq_one_letter_code
_entity_poly.pdbx_strand_id
1 'polypeptide(L)'
;MTSPRQSLYARLPEIYRIRDEEQFPAGQLQAYLALMDEAHAALRDNIEALGHDLFIETCADWVIPYIGDRLGSSHLDGDPWTLRADIARTVHHRRRKGTLGAIESLTYALSGWAAHAVEMRERLVWNQHLNHQRPDAGGMPPLRLSQWLGDARRGGTVNLRDAALLSLIDTPFDPFAHVADVKPASGLPGLHNLPNLAVFLWRLEAYTVARTRPGRTQVVALVPPTPAHARFAVRVELHPQREPMVLFNTYRFRADDEPPDLSLADAVPGPMPSARLSDDSPAGRSASYVEVVPYTAGSVPPRVARLGLTLQVPNAPFAATTPWRFRGANLCAWETGLQPPLRRYEIAVDPLRGRVVFGLMGATAADEADPLAAGLYLGVTHGYSGPVGAQPVVRAPRPPLWLEQVPSLVVVDTLNAPAFTLQDALANLPARTTPLIVEIRDSLVHALDLSAVAGSAAELGLHSLRLGRSLWLRAADGERPVIRLARPLAFRPADVLGTGAAAVMATLTVRLEGLYLTRAPGFAANAALVARAALNQLHIDGCTLDPGGVVALDSVRAPIRAALQLDEHYGFVTGSAEETAFDQVPQIVIERSICGPLGVDANYRIELADSIVDAGSGIDAAAPALAIGAASGNPELTWGAPLRIAGATLFGRVRVESASGRGGLWLHALRVHDNQSGCIRHSWFAGSSANRLPPHHACVFGGEARLQFVAQTFGRPGYAQLGRDCDPRVLERGPGDDEMGAFGFRRNSHKLKNIQIRYREYMPVGICPVLVSVT
;
A
#
# COMPACT_ATOMS: atom_id res chain seq x y z
N MET A 1 -3.80 5.83 39.00
CA MET A 1 -4.80 6.20 40.03
C MET A 1 -5.92 6.97 39.34
N THR A 2 -7.17 6.53 39.47
CA THR A 2 -8.35 6.99 38.71
C THR A 2 -9.37 7.72 39.61
N SER A 3 -8.93 8.70 40.40
CA SER A 3 -9.85 9.62 41.07
C SER A 3 -10.03 10.89 40.23
N PRO A 4 -11.26 11.36 40.00
CA PRO A 4 -11.50 12.59 39.24
C PRO A 4 -10.80 13.77 39.89
N ARG A 5 -10.08 14.56 39.07
CA ARG A 5 -9.23 15.67 39.50
C ARG A 5 -10.10 16.78 40.11
N GLN A 6 -9.90 17.09 41.40
CA GLN A 6 -10.62 18.16 42.12
C GLN A 6 -9.85 19.49 42.11
N SER A 7 -10.57 20.60 41.93
CA SER A 7 -10.05 21.98 42.05
C SER A 7 -9.61 22.31 43.48
N LEU A 8 -8.75 23.31 43.67
CA LEU A 8 -8.30 23.77 44.99
C LEU A 8 -9.49 24.24 45.83
N TYR A 9 -10.47 24.93 45.22
CA TYR A 9 -11.69 25.34 45.90
C TYR A 9 -12.49 24.13 46.42
N ALA A 10 -12.61 23.05 45.62
CA ALA A 10 -13.33 21.84 46.03
C ALA A 10 -12.63 21.07 47.16
N ARG A 11 -11.32 21.30 47.37
CA ARG A 11 -10.55 20.73 48.48
C ARG A 11 -10.69 21.50 49.78
N LEU A 12 -11.25 22.71 49.75
CA LEU A 12 -11.47 23.50 50.96
C LEU A 12 -12.60 22.89 51.82
N PRO A 13 -12.47 22.96 53.16
CA PRO A 13 -13.56 22.64 54.06
C PRO A 13 -14.83 23.40 53.68
N GLU A 14 -15.97 22.71 53.74
CA GLU A 14 -17.27 23.21 53.28
C GLU A 14 -17.66 24.56 53.90
N ILE A 15 -17.28 24.79 55.17
CA ILE A 15 -17.51 26.07 55.86
C ILE A 15 -16.96 27.29 55.13
N TYR A 16 -15.83 27.17 54.43
CA TYR A 16 -15.24 28.28 53.67
C TYR A 16 -15.91 28.48 52.31
N ARG A 17 -16.47 27.41 51.74
CA ARG A 17 -17.23 27.48 50.49
C ARG A 17 -18.57 28.16 50.71
N ILE A 18 -19.29 27.77 51.77
CA ILE A 18 -20.53 28.43 52.21
C ILE A 18 -20.29 29.93 52.48
N ARG A 19 -19.23 30.28 53.24
CA ARG A 19 -18.91 31.68 53.54
C ARG A 19 -18.53 32.53 52.34
N ASP A 20 -17.99 31.93 51.27
CA ASP A 20 -17.65 32.62 50.02
C ASP A 20 -18.89 32.91 49.16
N GLU A 21 -19.89 32.01 49.21
CA GLU A 21 -21.21 32.25 48.61
C GLU A 21 -22.00 33.35 49.33
N GLU A 22 -21.77 33.54 50.63
CA GLU A 22 -22.40 34.59 51.45
C GLU A 22 -21.80 36.00 51.24
N GLN A 23 -20.67 36.16 50.55
CA GLN A 23 -20.06 37.48 50.26
C GLN A 23 -20.79 38.22 49.11
N PHE A 24 -20.59 39.55 49.02
CA PHE A 24 -21.11 40.34 47.90
C PHE A 24 -20.01 41.13 47.18
N PRO A 25 -19.77 40.88 45.88
CA PRO A 25 -20.32 39.79 45.06
C PRO A 25 -19.89 38.39 45.55
N ALA A 26 -20.72 37.37 45.32
CA ALA A 26 -20.47 35.99 45.73
C ALA A 26 -19.35 35.32 44.91
N GLY A 27 -18.65 34.35 45.51
CA GLY A 27 -17.65 33.52 44.80
C GLY A 27 -16.31 34.21 44.53
N GLN A 28 -15.94 35.22 45.31
CA GLN A 28 -14.66 35.94 45.14
C GLN A 28 -13.45 35.04 45.43
N LEU A 29 -13.53 34.21 46.48
CA LEU A 29 -12.47 33.24 46.80
C LEU A 29 -12.40 32.15 45.74
N GLN A 30 -13.55 31.68 45.25
CA GLN A 30 -13.60 30.74 44.12
C GLN A 30 -12.91 31.33 42.87
N ALA A 31 -13.22 32.57 42.50
CA ALA A 31 -12.61 33.24 41.36
C ALA A 31 -11.10 33.45 41.54
N TYR A 32 -10.66 33.84 42.73
CA TYR A 32 -9.24 33.99 43.06
C TYR A 32 -8.50 32.64 42.99
N LEU A 33 -9.06 31.59 43.59
CA LEU A 33 -8.45 30.25 43.57
C LEU A 33 -8.49 29.62 42.18
N ALA A 34 -9.48 29.94 41.35
CA ALA A 34 -9.53 29.48 39.97
C ALA A 34 -8.31 29.95 39.15
N LEU A 35 -7.81 31.16 39.40
CA LEU A 35 -6.56 31.65 38.79
C LEU A 35 -5.34 30.85 39.27
N MET A 36 -5.31 30.46 40.54
CA MET A 36 -4.23 29.62 41.11
C MET A 36 -4.34 28.17 40.65
N ASP A 37 -5.55 27.67 40.43
CA ASP A 37 -5.83 26.32 39.95
C ASP A 37 -5.21 26.08 38.57
N GLU A 38 -5.19 27.07 37.68
CA GLU A 38 -4.54 26.96 36.37
C GLU A 38 -3.03 26.70 36.52
N ALA A 39 -2.34 27.53 37.33
CA ALA A 39 -0.91 27.35 37.59
C ALA A 39 -0.61 26.04 38.34
N HIS A 40 -1.46 25.66 39.29
CA HIS A 40 -1.32 24.43 40.06
C HIS A 40 -1.57 23.18 39.19
N ALA A 41 -2.52 23.23 38.26
CA ALA A 41 -2.76 22.19 37.28
C ALA A 41 -1.56 22.06 36.33
N ALA A 42 -1.06 23.16 35.77
CA ALA A 42 0.11 23.16 34.91
C ALA A 42 1.36 22.59 35.61
N LEU A 43 1.61 22.97 36.87
CA LEU A 43 2.71 22.41 37.66
C LEU A 43 2.54 20.91 37.89
N ARG A 44 1.32 20.46 38.22
CA ARG A 44 1.04 19.05 38.46
C ARG A 44 1.19 18.22 37.19
N ASP A 45 0.66 18.70 36.06
CA ASP A 45 0.80 18.06 34.76
C ASP A 45 2.29 17.99 34.35
N ASN A 46 3.09 19.01 34.67
CA ASN A 46 4.55 18.99 34.49
C ASN A 46 5.21 17.93 35.39
N ILE A 47 4.86 17.83 36.68
CA ILE A 47 5.38 16.79 37.57
C ILE A 47 5.00 15.38 37.08
N GLU A 48 3.77 15.20 36.60
CA GLU A 48 3.30 13.94 36.00
C GLU A 48 4.09 13.62 34.72
N ALA A 49 4.31 14.60 33.85
CA ALA A 49 5.16 14.48 32.66
C ALA A 49 6.60 14.09 33.01
N LEU A 50 7.21 14.72 34.02
CA LEU A 50 8.53 14.34 34.53
C LEU A 50 8.56 12.91 35.08
N GLY A 51 7.47 12.45 35.69
CA GLY A 51 7.30 11.05 36.08
C GLY A 51 7.23 10.11 34.88
N HIS A 52 6.52 10.50 33.82
CA HIS A 52 6.47 9.75 32.56
C HIS A 52 7.82 9.69 31.84
N ASP A 53 8.64 10.73 31.98
CA ASP A 53 9.99 10.82 31.40
C ASP A 53 10.99 9.80 31.97
N LEU A 54 10.67 9.16 33.10
CA LEU A 54 11.49 8.07 33.67
C LEU A 54 11.33 6.74 32.94
N PHE A 55 10.25 6.55 32.17
CA PHE A 55 9.93 5.28 31.53
C PHE A 55 9.97 5.41 30.01
N ILE A 56 10.68 4.50 29.33
CA ILE A 56 10.84 4.56 27.88
C ILE A 56 9.50 4.49 27.15
N GLU A 57 8.50 3.78 27.68
CA GLU A 57 7.19 3.64 27.05
C GLU A 57 6.36 4.92 27.08
N THR A 58 6.59 5.81 28.06
CA THR A 58 5.78 7.01 28.28
C THR A 58 6.53 8.33 28.17
N CYS A 59 7.85 8.31 28.13
CA CYS A 59 8.67 9.53 28.11
C CYS A 59 8.39 10.39 26.87
N ALA A 60 8.68 11.68 26.97
CA ALA A 60 8.70 12.57 25.82
C ALA A 60 9.83 12.19 24.85
N ASP A 61 9.63 12.43 23.56
CA ASP A 61 10.54 11.97 22.50
C ASP A 61 11.98 12.51 22.64
N TRP A 62 12.14 13.71 23.21
CA TRP A 62 13.46 14.31 23.45
C TRP A 62 14.24 13.63 24.58
N VAL A 63 13.58 12.85 25.45
CA VAL A 63 14.19 12.15 26.60
C VAL A 63 14.80 10.80 26.18
N ILE A 64 14.34 10.22 25.08
CA ILE A 64 14.82 8.94 24.53
C ILE A 64 16.36 8.84 24.49
N PRO A 65 17.11 9.82 23.91
CA PRO A 65 18.59 9.74 23.88
C PRO A 65 19.22 9.73 25.28
N TYR A 66 18.64 10.41 26.26
CA TYR A 66 19.16 10.44 27.64
C TYR A 66 19.00 9.09 28.35
N ILE A 67 17.88 8.40 28.11
CA ILE A 67 17.71 7.01 28.58
C ILE A 67 18.70 6.09 27.85
N GLY A 68 18.88 6.30 26.54
CA GLY A 68 19.88 5.60 25.74
C GLY A 68 21.31 5.74 26.27
N ASP A 69 21.70 6.93 26.71
CA ASP A 69 23.01 7.20 27.32
C ASP A 69 23.23 6.41 28.61
N ARG A 70 22.19 6.26 29.44
CA ARG A 70 22.26 5.41 30.65
C ARG A 70 22.49 3.95 30.32
N LEU A 71 21.98 3.50 29.18
CA LEU A 71 22.25 2.17 28.65
C LEU A 71 23.56 2.11 27.84
N GLY A 72 24.23 3.24 27.58
CA GLY A 72 25.41 3.29 26.72
C GLY A 72 25.12 2.84 25.29
N SER A 73 23.96 3.23 24.75
CA SER A 73 23.52 2.92 23.39
C SER A 73 23.88 4.06 22.44
N SER A 74 24.40 3.75 21.24
CA SER A 74 24.65 4.78 20.21
C SER A 74 23.36 5.50 19.80
N HIS A 75 23.47 6.81 19.55
CA HIS A 75 22.34 7.61 19.07
C HIS A 75 22.02 7.29 17.62
N LEU A 76 20.73 7.23 17.32
CA LEU A 76 20.19 6.97 15.99
C LEU A 76 19.26 8.13 15.61
N ASP A 77 19.11 8.35 14.31
CA ASP A 77 18.13 9.30 13.77
C ASP A 77 16.92 8.56 13.19
N GLY A 78 15.71 9.07 13.37
CA GLY A 78 14.52 8.35 12.95
C GLY A 78 13.22 8.84 13.59
N ASP A 79 12.18 8.03 13.42
CA ASP A 79 10.88 8.25 14.09
C ASP A 79 11.04 7.92 15.59
N PRO A 80 10.59 8.80 16.52
CA PRO A 80 10.62 8.54 17.95
C PRO A 80 10.07 7.18 18.36
N TRP A 81 9.05 6.65 17.69
CA TRP A 81 8.50 5.33 17.99
C TRP A 81 9.54 4.21 17.76
N THR A 82 10.28 4.27 16.64
CA THR A 82 11.33 3.28 16.33
C THR A 82 12.51 3.39 17.30
N LEU A 83 12.91 4.62 17.64
CA LEU A 83 13.98 4.87 18.61
C LEU A 83 13.61 4.35 19.99
N ARG A 84 12.36 4.58 20.42
CA ARG A 84 11.82 4.07 21.67
C ARG A 84 11.86 2.54 21.72
N ALA A 85 11.47 1.87 20.64
CA ALA A 85 11.49 0.41 20.54
C ALA A 85 12.91 -0.18 20.62
N ASP A 86 13.89 0.46 19.98
CA ASP A 86 15.31 0.06 20.05
C ASP A 86 15.90 0.21 21.47
N ILE A 87 15.67 1.37 22.11
CA ILE A 87 16.14 1.61 23.48
C ILE A 87 15.47 0.64 24.47
N ALA A 88 14.15 0.43 24.37
CA ALA A 88 13.42 -0.50 25.23
C ALA A 88 13.96 -1.93 25.16
N ARG A 89 14.41 -2.38 23.97
CA ARG A 89 14.92 -3.74 23.75
C ARG A 89 16.43 -3.89 23.94
N THR A 90 17.15 -2.82 24.25
CA THR A 90 18.62 -2.82 24.36
C THR A 90 19.14 -3.86 25.36
N VAL A 91 18.57 -3.92 26.57
CA VAL A 91 18.98 -4.91 27.61
C VAL A 91 18.76 -6.34 27.12
N HIS A 92 17.60 -6.59 26.49
CA HIS A 92 17.26 -7.89 25.92
C HIS A 92 18.28 -8.30 24.84
N HIS A 93 18.61 -7.40 23.90
CA HIS A 93 19.54 -7.71 22.82
C HIS A 93 20.97 -7.95 23.32
N ARG A 94 21.41 -7.25 24.36
CA ARG A 94 22.75 -7.44 24.94
C ARG A 94 22.92 -8.81 25.58
N ARG A 95 21.88 -9.33 26.23
CA ARG A 95 21.89 -10.70 26.81
C ARG A 95 21.98 -11.78 25.73
N ARG A 96 21.57 -11.48 24.49
CA ARG A 96 21.55 -12.42 23.35
C ARG A 96 22.49 -11.98 22.22
N LYS A 97 23.49 -11.15 22.54
CA LYS A 97 24.43 -10.60 21.56
C LYS A 97 25.09 -11.72 20.76
N GLY A 98 25.17 -11.57 19.44
CA GLY A 98 25.74 -12.56 18.54
C GLY A 98 24.83 -13.72 18.15
N THR A 99 23.56 -13.73 18.56
CA THR A 99 22.58 -14.74 18.13
C THR A 99 21.75 -14.27 16.93
N LEU A 100 21.31 -15.20 16.08
CA LEU A 100 20.48 -14.89 14.90
C LEU A 100 19.17 -14.19 15.29
N GLY A 101 18.46 -14.71 16.30
CA GLY A 101 17.20 -14.12 16.77
C GLY A 101 17.37 -12.70 17.32
N ALA A 102 18.53 -12.36 17.91
CA ALA A 102 18.80 -10.97 18.31
C ALA A 102 18.97 -10.05 17.11
N ILE A 103 19.63 -10.51 16.03
CA ILE A 103 19.77 -9.76 14.78
C ILE A 103 18.42 -9.56 14.10
N GLU A 104 17.62 -10.62 13.96
CA GLU A 104 16.28 -10.54 13.36
C GLU A 104 15.37 -9.60 14.16
N SER A 105 15.32 -9.74 15.49
CA SER A 105 14.48 -8.89 16.33
C SER A 105 14.94 -7.43 16.34
N LEU A 106 16.24 -7.16 16.30
CA LEU A 106 16.78 -5.81 16.26
C LEU A 106 16.46 -5.15 14.91
N THR A 107 16.64 -5.88 13.82
CA THR A 107 16.29 -5.42 12.47
C THR A 107 14.81 -5.09 12.35
N TYR A 108 13.95 -5.94 12.90
CA TYR A 108 12.52 -5.68 12.96
C TYR A 108 12.21 -4.42 13.81
N ALA A 109 12.80 -4.28 14.99
CA ALA A 109 12.55 -3.13 15.87
C ALA A 109 12.90 -1.78 15.21
N LEU A 110 13.99 -1.74 14.43
CA LEU A 110 14.45 -0.51 13.77
C LEU A 110 13.74 -0.18 12.46
N SER A 111 13.30 -1.21 11.70
CA SER A 111 12.76 -1.00 10.35
C SER A 111 11.26 -1.24 10.22
N GLY A 112 10.69 -2.07 11.10
CA GLY A 112 9.38 -2.67 10.96
C GLY A 112 9.31 -3.78 9.90
N TRP A 113 10.43 -4.13 9.24
CA TRP A 113 10.46 -5.18 8.23
C TRP A 113 10.66 -6.56 8.84
N ALA A 114 9.94 -7.55 8.32
CA ALA A 114 10.27 -8.94 8.60
C ALA A 114 11.71 -9.20 8.17
N ALA A 115 12.45 -9.96 8.98
CA ALA A 115 13.84 -10.26 8.75
C ALA A 115 14.13 -11.73 9.03
N HIS A 116 14.93 -12.36 8.16
CA HIS A 116 15.42 -13.72 8.39
C HIS A 116 16.94 -13.74 8.22
N ALA A 117 17.64 -14.16 9.27
CA ALA A 117 19.10 -14.21 9.32
C ALA A 117 19.59 -15.64 9.13
N VAL A 118 20.44 -15.86 8.13
CA VAL A 118 20.96 -17.18 7.78
C VAL A 118 22.48 -17.14 7.70
N GLU A 119 23.14 -18.03 8.44
CA GLU A 119 24.58 -18.19 8.35
C GLU A 119 24.97 -18.86 7.02
N MET A 120 25.66 -18.15 6.14
CA MET A 120 25.95 -18.67 4.80
C MET A 120 26.96 -19.82 4.81
N ARG A 121 27.80 -19.92 5.85
CA ARG A 121 28.66 -21.11 6.08
C ARG A 121 27.87 -22.41 6.15
N GLU A 122 26.62 -22.36 6.61
CA GLU A 122 25.71 -23.52 6.68
C GLU A 122 25.22 -23.96 5.31
N ARG A 123 25.15 -23.01 4.38
CA ARG A 123 24.74 -23.20 2.99
C ARG A 123 25.91 -23.48 2.04
N LEU A 124 27.13 -23.70 2.54
CA LEU A 124 28.27 -24.06 1.68
C LEU A 124 28.37 -25.57 1.47
N VAL A 125 28.82 -25.96 0.27
CA VAL A 125 29.28 -27.32 -0.02
C VAL A 125 30.60 -27.58 0.70
N TRP A 126 30.72 -28.75 1.33
CA TRP A 126 31.94 -29.22 2.01
C TRP A 126 32.35 -30.59 1.50
N ASN A 127 33.62 -30.76 1.15
CA ASN A 127 34.22 -32.09 0.98
C ASN A 127 34.59 -32.62 2.35
N GLN A 128 33.89 -33.65 2.83
CA GLN A 128 34.09 -34.20 4.17
C GLN A 128 35.09 -35.36 4.16
N HIS A 129 36.00 -35.37 5.13
CA HIS A 129 36.88 -36.52 5.35
C HIS A 129 36.06 -37.72 5.85
N LEU A 130 36.26 -38.92 5.30
CA LEU A 130 35.45 -40.10 5.63
C LEU A 130 35.48 -40.47 7.12
N ASN A 131 36.61 -40.23 7.81
CA ASN A 131 36.73 -40.47 9.26
C ASN A 131 36.10 -39.37 10.13
N HIS A 132 35.76 -38.22 9.55
CA HIS A 132 35.17 -37.07 10.25
C HIS A 132 34.00 -36.51 9.43
N GLN A 133 33.04 -37.39 9.13
CA GLN A 133 31.77 -36.94 8.60
C GLN A 133 31.12 -36.02 9.63
N ARG A 134 30.72 -34.83 9.19
CA ARG A 134 29.84 -33.91 9.90
C ARG A 134 28.46 -34.05 9.27
N PRO A 135 27.70 -35.09 9.64
CA PRO A 135 26.38 -35.30 9.09
C PRO A 135 25.42 -34.13 9.39
N ASP A 136 25.64 -33.42 10.49
CA ASP A 136 25.00 -32.17 10.92
C ASP A 136 25.38 -31.96 12.40
N ALA A 137 25.29 -30.74 12.93
CA ALA A 137 25.39 -30.54 14.37
C ALA A 137 24.10 -31.05 15.04
N GLY A 138 24.01 -32.37 15.24
CA GLY A 138 22.82 -33.05 15.76
C GLY A 138 22.94 -34.56 16.02
N GLY A 139 24.14 -35.12 16.20
CA GLY A 139 24.37 -36.40 16.91
C GLY A 139 23.92 -37.72 16.27
N MET A 140 23.14 -37.70 15.18
CA MET A 140 22.74 -38.92 14.45
C MET A 140 23.04 -38.80 12.95
N PRO A 141 23.41 -39.90 12.27
CA PRO A 141 23.73 -39.87 10.85
C PRO A 141 22.52 -39.38 10.01
N PRO A 142 22.74 -38.73 8.85
CA PRO A 142 21.70 -38.03 8.07
C PRO A 142 20.61 -38.97 7.56
N LEU A 143 20.91 -40.27 7.51
CA LEU A 143 20.01 -41.34 7.12
C LEU A 143 18.92 -41.65 8.17
N ARG A 144 19.02 -41.11 9.40
CA ARG A 144 18.03 -41.35 10.47
C ARG A 144 17.19 -40.12 10.86
N LEU A 145 17.62 -38.91 10.53
CA LEU A 145 16.83 -37.67 10.73
C LEU A 145 15.84 -37.42 9.59
N SER A 146 16.09 -38.07 8.47
CA SER A 146 15.37 -37.95 7.22
C SER A 146 14.33 -39.07 7.12
N GLN A 147 13.05 -38.71 7.02
CA GLN A 147 11.97 -39.69 6.81
C GLN A 147 11.95 -40.19 5.36
N TRP A 148 12.56 -39.43 4.43
CA TRP A 148 12.51 -39.71 3.00
C TRP A 148 13.87 -39.53 2.34
N LEU A 149 14.21 -40.40 1.38
CA LEU A 149 15.49 -40.37 0.65
C LEU A 149 15.82 -39.01 -0.02
N GLY A 150 14.81 -38.14 -0.20
CA GLY A 150 14.91 -36.86 -0.89
C GLY A 150 14.89 -35.60 -0.02
N ASP A 151 14.98 -35.70 1.30
CA ASP A 151 15.08 -34.52 2.17
C ASP A 151 16.36 -33.72 1.85
N ALA A 152 16.30 -32.39 1.91
CA ALA A 152 17.48 -31.56 1.69
C ALA A 152 18.54 -31.83 2.76
N ARG A 153 19.75 -32.20 2.33
CA ARG A 153 20.89 -32.50 3.20
C ARG A 153 22.03 -31.56 2.92
N ARG A 154 22.76 -31.17 3.96
CA ARG A 154 23.99 -30.41 3.82
C ARG A 154 25.03 -31.25 3.08
N GLY A 155 25.36 -30.89 1.84
CA GLY A 155 26.23 -31.65 0.95
C GLY A 155 25.59 -32.88 0.29
N GLY A 156 24.27 -33.05 0.36
CA GLY A 156 23.55 -34.12 -0.33
C GLY A 156 23.11 -33.72 -1.75
N THR A 157 22.59 -34.70 -2.51
CA THR A 157 22.02 -34.46 -3.84
C THR A 157 20.60 -33.89 -3.75
N VAL A 158 20.25 -33.03 -4.70
CA VAL A 158 18.92 -32.40 -4.78
C VAL A 158 17.88 -33.39 -5.31
N ASN A 159 16.75 -33.54 -4.62
CA ASN A 159 15.63 -34.34 -5.11
C ASN A 159 14.78 -33.55 -6.11
N LEU A 160 14.85 -33.91 -7.40
CA LEU A 160 14.09 -33.24 -8.46
C LEU A 160 12.58 -33.54 -8.45
N ARG A 161 12.10 -34.46 -7.60
CA ARG A 161 10.68 -34.85 -7.54
C ARG A 161 9.85 -34.02 -6.57
N ASP A 162 10.47 -33.31 -5.62
CA ASP A 162 9.75 -32.48 -4.67
C ASP A 162 9.75 -31.00 -5.11
N ALA A 163 8.76 -30.64 -5.93
CA ALA A 163 8.60 -29.27 -6.42
C ALA A 163 8.47 -28.23 -5.29
N ALA A 164 7.94 -28.60 -4.12
CA ALA A 164 7.77 -27.68 -3.00
C ALA A 164 9.12 -27.32 -2.36
N LEU A 165 9.99 -28.30 -2.17
CA LEU A 165 11.35 -28.07 -1.70
C LEU A 165 12.19 -27.30 -2.74
N LEU A 166 12.06 -27.65 -4.03
CA LEU A 166 12.73 -26.94 -5.13
C LEU A 166 12.26 -25.49 -5.28
N SER A 167 11.02 -25.17 -4.91
CA SER A 167 10.51 -23.80 -4.97
C SER A 167 11.20 -22.84 -3.99
N LEU A 168 11.98 -23.38 -3.05
CA LEU A 168 12.76 -22.59 -2.10
C LEU A 168 14.18 -22.27 -2.59
N ILE A 169 14.63 -22.81 -3.73
CA ILE A 169 15.95 -22.50 -4.32
C ILE A 169 16.08 -20.99 -4.52
N ASP A 170 17.23 -20.43 -4.17
CA ASP A 170 17.56 -19.00 -4.26
C ASP A 170 16.61 -18.08 -3.45
N THR A 171 15.82 -18.64 -2.54
CA THR A 171 14.98 -17.89 -1.60
C THR A 171 15.64 -17.82 -0.21
N PRO A 172 15.13 -16.98 0.71
CA PRO A 172 15.64 -16.93 2.09
C PRO A 172 15.63 -18.27 2.82
N PHE A 173 14.78 -19.21 2.40
CA PHE A 173 14.58 -20.52 3.01
C PHE A 173 15.21 -21.66 2.19
N ASP A 174 16.10 -21.33 1.27
CA ASP A 174 16.82 -22.30 0.45
C ASP A 174 17.54 -23.34 1.34
N PRO A 175 17.12 -24.61 1.30
CA PRO A 175 17.71 -25.63 2.14
C PRO A 175 19.01 -26.22 1.55
N PHE A 176 19.33 -25.90 0.30
CA PHE A 176 20.40 -26.55 -0.46
C PHE A 176 21.78 -25.92 -0.20
N ALA A 177 22.82 -26.69 -0.52
CA ALA A 177 24.20 -26.26 -0.41
C ALA A 177 24.70 -25.68 -1.73
N HIS A 178 25.43 -24.58 -1.66
CA HIS A 178 25.98 -23.80 -2.75
C HIS A 178 27.50 -23.80 -2.72
N VAL A 179 28.12 -23.60 -3.88
CA VAL A 179 29.57 -23.38 -3.97
C VAL A 179 29.90 -21.98 -3.48
N ALA A 180 31.09 -21.79 -2.91
CA ALA A 180 31.54 -20.48 -2.45
C ALA A 180 31.52 -19.46 -3.60
N ASP A 181 30.79 -18.36 -3.41
CA ASP A 181 30.75 -17.27 -4.37
C ASP A 181 31.90 -16.29 -4.07
N VAL A 182 32.92 -16.32 -4.94
CA VAL A 182 34.13 -15.50 -4.84
C VAL A 182 34.12 -14.32 -5.82
N LYS A 183 32.97 -14.00 -6.45
CA LYS A 183 32.88 -12.90 -7.40
C LYS A 183 33.33 -11.57 -6.76
N PRO A 184 34.05 -10.71 -7.51
CA PRO A 184 34.38 -9.36 -7.05
C PRO A 184 33.10 -8.62 -6.66
N ALA A 185 33.10 -8.01 -5.48
CA ALA A 185 31.92 -7.36 -4.89
C ALA A 185 31.58 -6.04 -5.60
N SER A 186 31.09 -6.11 -6.85
CA SER A 186 30.43 -4.97 -7.50
C SER A 186 28.93 -5.03 -7.20
N GLY A 187 28.48 -4.34 -6.14
CA GLY A 187 27.07 -4.09 -5.85
C GLY A 187 26.39 -5.07 -4.89
N LEU A 188 26.52 -6.38 -5.11
CA LEU A 188 26.05 -7.42 -4.19
C LEU A 188 27.17 -8.46 -3.97
N PRO A 189 27.64 -8.68 -2.73
CA PRO A 189 28.78 -9.55 -2.47
C PRO A 189 28.40 -11.02 -2.64
N GLY A 190 29.37 -11.85 -3.01
CA GLY A 190 29.25 -13.31 -3.09
C GLY A 190 28.59 -13.88 -1.85
N LEU A 191 27.28 -14.11 -1.96
CA LEU A 191 26.36 -14.34 -0.84
C LEU A 191 26.83 -15.55 -0.03
N HIS A 192 27.09 -16.64 -0.73
CA HIS A 192 27.55 -17.90 -0.17
C HIS A 192 29.05 -17.84 0.15
N ASN A 193 29.40 -17.37 1.34
CA ASN A 193 30.78 -17.36 1.83
C ASN A 193 30.84 -17.60 3.35
N LEU A 194 32.00 -18.04 3.85
CA LEU A 194 32.21 -18.39 5.25
C LEU A 194 31.91 -17.27 6.25
N PRO A 195 32.35 -16.01 6.06
CA PRO A 195 32.10 -14.94 7.02
C PRO A 195 30.70 -14.33 6.87
N ASN A 196 29.94 -14.69 5.82
CA ASN A 196 28.72 -13.98 5.50
C ASN A 196 27.55 -14.43 6.36
N LEU A 197 26.84 -13.44 6.90
CA LEU A 197 25.53 -13.58 7.51
C LEU A 197 24.54 -12.88 6.58
N ALA A 198 23.75 -13.65 5.84
CA ALA A 198 22.70 -13.05 5.02
C ALA A 198 21.54 -12.65 5.92
N VAL A 199 21.08 -11.41 5.77
CA VAL A 199 19.87 -10.94 6.43
C VAL A 199 18.88 -10.53 5.35
N PHE A 200 17.90 -11.40 5.13
CA PHE A 200 16.83 -11.21 4.17
C PHE A 200 15.78 -10.27 4.76
N LEU A 201 15.41 -9.23 4.02
CA LEU A 201 14.50 -8.16 4.45
C LEU A 201 13.29 -8.12 3.52
N TRP A 202 12.08 -8.26 4.08
CA TRP A 202 10.84 -8.05 3.34
C TRP A 202 10.42 -6.58 3.44
N ARG A 203 10.72 -5.81 2.38
CA ARG A 203 10.43 -4.37 2.31
C ARG A 203 8.99 -4.07 1.88
N LEU A 204 8.31 -5.06 1.29
CA LEU A 204 6.91 -4.94 0.88
C LEU A 204 5.99 -5.21 2.05
N GLU A 205 4.95 -4.40 2.19
CA GLU A 205 3.86 -4.62 3.14
C GLU A 205 2.76 -5.45 2.49
N ALA A 206 2.16 -6.33 3.29
CA ALA A 206 1.01 -7.14 2.87
C ALA A 206 -0.29 -6.38 3.18
N TYR A 207 -1.04 -6.04 2.14
CA TYR A 207 -2.34 -5.38 2.24
C TYR A 207 -3.46 -6.39 1.99
N THR A 208 -4.41 -6.50 2.91
CA THR A 208 -5.50 -7.48 2.83
C THR A 208 -6.83 -6.79 2.60
N VAL A 209 -7.50 -7.13 1.50
CA VAL A 209 -8.91 -6.81 1.28
C VAL A 209 -9.73 -7.96 1.84
N ALA A 210 -10.36 -7.76 3.00
CA ALA A 210 -10.97 -8.83 3.77
C ALA A 210 -12.20 -9.46 3.11
N ARG A 211 -12.92 -8.71 2.28
CA ARG A 211 -14.17 -9.17 1.64
C ARG A 211 -14.45 -8.40 0.36
N THR A 212 -14.27 -9.07 -0.77
CA THR A 212 -14.62 -8.54 -2.10
C THR A 212 -15.21 -9.64 -2.99
N ARG A 213 -15.76 -9.25 -4.14
CA ARG A 213 -16.24 -10.20 -5.15
C ARG A 213 -15.17 -10.45 -6.22
N PRO A 214 -15.08 -11.66 -6.78
CA PRO A 214 -14.19 -11.94 -7.90
C PRO A 214 -14.51 -11.05 -9.11
N GLY A 215 -13.48 -10.71 -9.90
CA GLY A 215 -13.65 -9.90 -11.11
C GLY A 215 -14.35 -10.65 -12.24
N ARG A 216 -14.18 -11.97 -12.27
CA ARG A 216 -14.89 -12.88 -13.18
C ARG A 216 -15.01 -14.26 -12.54
N THR A 217 -16.20 -14.84 -12.67
CA THR A 217 -16.46 -16.27 -12.46
C THR A 217 -16.98 -16.87 -13.78
N GLN A 218 -16.50 -18.04 -14.17
CA GLN A 218 -16.98 -18.74 -15.36
C GLN A 218 -17.08 -20.23 -15.07
N VAL A 219 -18.28 -20.78 -15.28
CA VAL A 219 -18.54 -22.22 -15.19
C VAL A 219 -18.20 -22.89 -16.52
N VAL A 220 -17.49 -24.01 -16.46
CA VAL A 220 -17.09 -24.82 -17.62
C VAL A 220 -17.42 -26.27 -17.32
N ALA A 221 -18.13 -26.93 -18.24
CA ALA A 221 -18.36 -28.37 -18.17
C ALA A 221 -17.10 -29.12 -18.63
N LEU A 222 -16.73 -30.14 -17.86
CA LEU A 222 -15.58 -31.00 -18.12
C LEU A 222 -16.05 -32.39 -18.53
N VAL A 223 -15.23 -33.08 -19.31
CA VAL A 223 -15.39 -34.50 -19.60
C VAL A 223 -14.45 -35.25 -18.64
N PRO A 224 -14.94 -35.74 -17.48
CA PRO A 224 -14.07 -36.34 -16.49
C PRO A 224 -13.50 -37.67 -17.03
N PRO A 225 -12.17 -37.87 -16.99
CA PRO A 225 -11.57 -39.12 -17.47
C PRO A 225 -11.90 -40.32 -16.58
N THR A 226 -12.21 -40.07 -15.29
CA THR A 226 -12.70 -41.09 -14.36
C THR A 226 -13.74 -40.46 -13.41
N PRO A 227 -14.58 -41.25 -12.73
CA PRO A 227 -15.57 -40.74 -11.77
C PRO A 227 -14.98 -39.96 -10.58
N ALA A 228 -13.66 -40.02 -10.36
CA ALA A 228 -12.97 -39.28 -9.30
C ALA A 228 -12.58 -37.84 -9.71
N HIS A 229 -12.74 -37.48 -10.99
CA HIS A 229 -12.41 -36.16 -11.51
C HIS A 229 -13.65 -35.25 -11.57
N ALA A 230 -13.40 -33.95 -11.50
CA ALA A 230 -14.43 -32.92 -11.53
C ALA A 230 -15.25 -32.98 -12.83
N ARG A 231 -16.57 -32.80 -12.71
CA ARG A 231 -17.50 -32.63 -13.83
C ARG A 231 -17.61 -31.19 -14.29
N PHE A 232 -17.36 -30.25 -13.39
CA PHE A 232 -17.38 -28.82 -13.67
C PHE A 232 -16.14 -28.15 -13.12
N ALA A 233 -15.63 -27.17 -13.86
CA ALA A 233 -14.63 -26.21 -13.40
C ALA A 233 -15.29 -24.83 -13.22
N VAL A 234 -15.10 -24.20 -12.06
CA VAL A 234 -15.42 -22.78 -11.88
C VAL A 234 -14.11 -21.99 -11.92
N ARG A 235 -13.90 -21.27 -13.01
CA ARG A 235 -12.75 -20.38 -13.23
C ARG A 235 -12.99 -19.06 -12.53
N VAL A 236 -12.02 -18.61 -11.74
CA VAL A 236 -12.12 -17.40 -10.93
C VAL A 236 -10.90 -16.51 -11.16
N GLU A 237 -11.14 -15.25 -11.53
CA GLU A 237 -10.12 -14.20 -11.56
C GLU A 237 -10.29 -13.33 -10.31
N LEU A 238 -9.26 -13.29 -9.47
CA LEU A 238 -9.35 -12.73 -8.12
C LEU A 238 -9.40 -11.20 -8.12
N HIS A 239 -8.61 -10.54 -8.97
CA HIS A 239 -8.61 -9.08 -9.04
C HIS A 239 -9.97 -8.59 -9.59
N PRO A 240 -10.62 -7.59 -8.97
CA PRO A 240 -11.91 -7.09 -9.43
C PRO A 240 -11.90 -6.68 -10.91
N GLN A 241 -10.80 -6.12 -11.41
CA GLN A 241 -10.63 -5.71 -12.81
C GLN A 241 -10.19 -6.80 -13.78
N ARG A 242 -10.12 -8.07 -13.33
CA ARG A 242 -9.64 -9.20 -14.17
C ARG A 242 -8.18 -9.04 -14.61
N GLU A 243 -7.39 -8.37 -13.78
CA GLU A 243 -5.97 -8.13 -14.02
C GLU A 243 -5.13 -9.13 -13.22
N PRO A 244 -3.90 -9.44 -13.67
CA PRO A 244 -3.01 -10.30 -12.92
C PRO A 244 -2.67 -9.70 -11.56
N MET A 245 -2.73 -10.51 -10.51
CA MET A 245 -2.41 -10.09 -9.14
C MET A 245 -1.59 -11.16 -8.45
N VAL A 246 -0.41 -10.77 -7.95
CA VAL A 246 0.42 -11.67 -7.14
C VAL A 246 -0.16 -11.78 -5.74
N LEU A 247 -0.47 -13.00 -5.32
CA LEU A 247 -0.97 -13.29 -3.98
C LEU A 247 0.17 -13.34 -2.98
N PHE A 248 -0.01 -12.64 -1.87
CA PHE A 248 0.95 -12.56 -0.79
C PHE A 248 0.46 -13.34 0.42
N ASN A 249 1.39 -13.98 1.12
CA ASN A 249 1.14 -14.47 2.44
C ASN A 249 1.04 -13.30 3.44
N THR A 250 0.21 -13.46 4.47
CA THR A 250 0.09 -12.50 5.57
C THR A 250 1.22 -12.69 6.55
N TYR A 251 1.80 -11.58 7.03
CA TYR A 251 2.78 -11.61 8.12
C TYR A 251 2.14 -12.13 9.41
N ARG A 252 2.69 -13.19 10.02
CA ARG A 252 2.20 -13.76 11.28
C ARG A 252 3.14 -13.51 12.45
N PHE A 253 3.65 -12.29 12.53
CA PHE A 253 4.43 -11.86 13.67
C PHE A 253 3.54 -11.63 14.88
N ARG A 254 3.92 -12.26 15.98
CA ARG A 254 3.41 -11.93 17.31
C ARG A 254 4.53 -11.20 18.03
N ALA A 255 4.29 -9.92 18.33
CA ALA A 255 5.29 -9.05 18.95
C ALA A 255 5.77 -9.55 20.32
N ASP A 256 4.92 -10.35 20.98
CA ASP A 256 5.13 -10.91 22.31
C ASP A 256 5.77 -12.32 22.27
N ASP A 257 5.88 -12.95 21.10
CA ASP A 257 6.61 -14.22 21.00
C ASP A 257 8.11 -13.93 21.24
N GLU A 258 8.76 -14.70 22.12
CA GLU A 258 10.16 -14.48 22.51
C GLU A 258 11.02 -15.75 22.29
N PRO A 259 11.76 -15.86 21.16
CA PRO A 259 11.85 -14.90 20.06
C PRO A 259 10.62 -14.99 19.13
N PRO A 260 10.32 -13.91 18.39
CA PRO A 260 9.29 -13.96 17.36
C PRO A 260 9.73 -14.94 16.27
N ASP A 261 8.86 -15.90 15.91
CA ASP A 261 9.19 -16.91 14.89
C ASP A 261 9.15 -16.30 13.49
N LEU A 262 10.26 -15.67 13.12
CA LEU A 262 10.54 -15.13 11.78
C LEU A 262 11.27 -16.13 10.89
N SER A 263 11.49 -17.35 11.39
CA SER A 263 12.33 -18.37 10.76
C SER A 263 11.60 -19.25 9.76
N LEU A 264 10.27 -19.19 9.74
CA LEU A 264 9.43 -20.03 8.88
C LEU A 264 8.99 -19.30 7.60
N ALA A 265 9.17 -19.98 6.47
CA ALA A 265 8.70 -19.53 5.16
C ALA A 265 7.21 -19.20 5.12
N ASP A 266 6.41 -19.86 5.95
CA ASP A 266 4.96 -19.70 5.99
C ASP A 266 4.47 -18.55 6.89
N ALA A 267 5.38 -17.86 7.58
CA ALA A 267 5.06 -16.77 8.51
C ALA A 267 5.45 -15.38 7.97
N VAL A 268 6.20 -15.31 6.87
CA VAL A 268 6.73 -14.07 6.29
C VAL A 268 5.80 -13.46 5.23
N PRO A 269 5.78 -12.12 5.08
CA PRO A 269 4.98 -11.44 4.09
C PRO A 269 5.69 -11.47 2.73
N GLY A 270 5.42 -12.48 1.92
CA GLY A 270 5.98 -12.61 0.58
C GLY A 270 5.03 -13.27 -0.41
N PRO A 271 5.37 -13.29 -1.71
CA PRO A 271 4.61 -14.02 -2.71
C PRO A 271 4.40 -15.48 -2.30
N MET A 272 3.18 -15.99 -2.43
CA MET A 272 2.89 -17.39 -2.08
C MET A 272 3.60 -18.36 -3.04
N PRO A 273 4.44 -19.28 -2.57
CA PRO A 273 5.04 -20.29 -3.44
C PRO A 273 3.96 -21.28 -3.88
N SER A 274 3.74 -21.42 -5.19
CA SER A 274 2.70 -22.32 -5.72
C SER A 274 2.86 -23.74 -5.18
N ALA A 275 4.06 -24.30 -5.21
CA ALA A 275 4.28 -25.67 -4.77
C ALA A 275 3.99 -25.91 -3.27
N ARG A 276 4.06 -24.88 -2.41
CA ARG A 276 3.67 -24.96 -0.99
C ARG A 276 2.14 -25.06 -0.80
N LEU A 277 1.35 -24.67 -1.80
CA LEU A 277 -0.11 -24.77 -1.76
C LEU A 277 -0.64 -26.17 -2.07
N SER A 278 0.21 -27.11 -2.48
CA SER A 278 -0.21 -28.45 -2.89
C SER A 278 -0.20 -29.44 -1.73
N ASP A 279 -1.37 -29.99 -1.39
CA ASP A 279 -1.52 -30.97 -0.30
C ASP A 279 -0.81 -32.31 -0.56
N ASP A 280 -0.59 -32.65 -1.83
CA ASP A 280 -0.01 -33.93 -2.24
C ASP A 280 1.54 -33.96 -2.18
N SER A 281 2.20 -32.86 -1.80
CA SER A 281 3.67 -32.83 -1.58
C SER A 281 3.99 -32.96 -0.08
N PRO A 282 5.05 -33.71 0.31
CA PRO A 282 5.51 -33.76 1.70
C PRO A 282 5.86 -32.39 2.29
N ALA A 283 6.35 -31.47 1.46
CA ALA A 283 6.63 -30.09 1.83
C ALA A 283 5.44 -29.14 1.52
N GLY A 284 4.25 -29.64 1.22
CA GLY A 284 3.03 -28.85 1.10
C GLY A 284 2.51 -28.37 2.46
N ARG A 285 2.04 -27.10 2.53
CA ARG A 285 1.42 -26.51 3.73
C ARG A 285 0.29 -25.53 3.37
N SER A 286 -0.65 -25.97 2.54
CA SER A 286 -1.76 -25.14 2.04
C SER A 286 -2.56 -24.40 3.13
N ALA A 287 -2.80 -25.05 4.27
CA ALA A 287 -3.55 -24.51 5.41
C ALA A 287 -2.90 -23.28 6.06
N SER A 288 -1.62 -23.03 5.76
CA SER A 288 -0.90 -21.83 6.17
C SER A 288 -1.08 -20.66 5.19
N TYR A 289 -1.74 -20.83 4.05
CA TYR A 289 -1.86 -19.80 3.01
C TYR A 289 -3.29 -19.57 2.56
N VAL A 290 -4.10 -20.64 2.49
CA VAL A 290 -5.47 -20.62 1.98
C VAL A 290 -6.42 -21.21 3.00
N GLU A 291 -7.57 -20.57 3.18
CA GLU A 291 -8.70 -21.13 3.93
C GLU A 291 -10.00 -21.04 3.12
N VAL A 292 -10.89 -22.01 3.32
CA VAL A 292 -12.26 -21.96 2.84
C VAL A 292 -13.18 -21.73 4.03
N VAL A 293 -13.93 -20.63 4.01
CA VAL A 293 -14.83 -20.23 5.09
C VAL A 293 -16.27 -20.35 4.60
N PRO A 294 -17.06 -21.32 5.07
CA PRO A 294 -18.47 -21.39 4.71
C PRO A 294 -19.26 -20.24 5.36
N TYR A 295 -20.25 -19.71 4.65
CA TYR A 295 -21.18 -18.70 5.20
C TYR A 295 -22.62 -18.98 4.78
N THR A 296 -23.59 -18.46 5.52
CA THR A 296 -25.01 -18.69 5.22
C THR A 296 -25.41 -18.03 3.90
N ALA A 297 -25.90 -18.81 2.94
CA ALA A 297 -26.35 -18.29 1.65
C ALA A 297 -27.39 -17.16 1.84
N GLY A 298 -27.22 -16.05 1.11
CA GLY A 298 -28.08 -14.86 1.22
C GLY A 298 -27.77 -13.94 2.41
N SER A 299 -26.81 -14.28 3.27
CA SER A 299 -26.30 -13.40 4.33
C SER A 299 -25.00 -12.71 3.95
N VAL A 300 -24.62 -11.67 4.69
CA VAL A 300 -23.32 -11.00 4.52
C VAL A 300 -22.20 -11.91 5.07
N PRO A 301 -21.19 -12.26 4.25
CA PRO A 301 -20.07 -13.07 4.73
C PRO A 301 -19.28 -12.40 5.86
N PRO A 302 -18.70 -13.17 6.79
CA PRO A 302 -17.90 -12.62 7.88
C PRO A 302 -16.66 -11.90 7.32
N ARG A 303 -16.15 -10.90 8.07
CA ARG A 303 -14.88 -10.24 7.72
C ARG A 303 -13.73 -11.10 8.23
N VAL A 304 -12.99 -11.74 7.33
CA VAL A 304 -11.88 -12.65 7.66
C VAL A 304 -10.63 -12.19 6.91
N ALA A 305 -9.53 -12.01 7.62
CA ALA A 305 -8.25 -11.53 7.08
C ALA A 305 -7.06 -12.24 7.75
N ARG A 306 -7.20 -13.55 8.02
CA ARG A 306 -6.22 -14.32 8.79
C ARG A 306 -5.11 -14.90 7.91
N LEU A 307 -5.48 -15.38 6.72
CA LEU A 307 -4.56 -15.94 5.72
C LEU A 307 -4.54 -15.07 4.47
N GLY A 308 -3.54 -15.27 3.61
CA GLY A 308 -3.37 -14.46 2.41
C GLY A 308 -4.44 -14.67 1.32
N LEU A 309 -5.12 -15.83 1.35
CA LEU A 309 -6.29 -16.10 0.51
C LEU A 309 -7.39 -16.76 1.34
N THR A 310 -8.53 -16.09 1.43
CA THR A 310 -9.75 -16.61 2.07
C THR A 310 -10.82 -16.79 1.01
N LEU A 311 -11.33 -18.01 0.86
CA LEU A 311 -12.40 -18.35 -0.08
C LEU A 311 -13.70 -18.50 0.71
N GLN A 312 -14.58 -17.51 0.62
CA GLN A 312 -15.84 -17.50 1.36
C GLN A 312 -16.95 -18.10 0.49
N VAL A 313 -17.39 -19.31 0.85
CA VAL A 313 -18.26 -20.16 0.02
C VAL A 313 -19.65 -20.29 0.68
N PRO A 314 -20.77 -20.25 -0.06
CA PRO A 314 -22.08 -20.46 0.53
C PRO A 314 -22.24 -21.88 1.11
N ASN A 315 -22.85 -22.00 2.28
CA ASN A 315 -23.05 -23.27 3.00
C ASN A 315 -24.16 -24.17 2.41
N ALA A 316 -24.87 -23.68 1.40
CA ALA A 316 -25.75 -24.45 0.55
C ALA A 316 -25.31 -24.14 -0.89
N PRO A 317 -24.82 -25.13 -1.65
CA PRO A 317 -24.91 -26.59 -1.44
C PRO A 317 -23.75 -27.21 -0.62
N PHE A 318 -22.74 -26.42 -0.23
CA PHE A 318 -21.51 -26.97 0.37
C PHE A 318 -21.58 -27.08 1.89
N ALA A 319 -21.52 -28.30 2.42
CA ALA A 319 -21.41 -28.48 3.87
C ALA A 319 -20.07 -27.95 4.40
N ALA A 320 -20.01 -27.56 5.68
CA ALA A 320 -18.76 -27.16 6.34
C ALA A 320 -17.70 -28.27 6.34
N THR A 321 -18.12 -29.53 6.17
CA THR A 321 -17.25 -30.71 6.09
C THR A 321 -16.85 -31.07 4.64
N THR A 322 -17.14 -30.22 3.66
CA THR A 322 -16.74 -30.48 2.26
C THR A 322 -15.22 -30.63 2.17
N PRO A 323 -14.68 -31.75 1.64
CA PRO A 323 -13.26 -32.07 1.71
C PRO A 323 -12.48 -31.34 0.61
N TRP A 324 -12.35 -30.02 0.76
CA TRP A 324 -11.55 -29.20 -0.14
C TRP A 324 -10.08 -29.61 -0.10
N ARG A 325 -9.49 -29.81 -1.28
CA ARG A 325 -8.06 -30.07 -1.45
C ARG A 325 -7.42 -28.93 -2.21
N PHE A 326 -6.19 -28.57 -1.88
CA PHE A 326 -5.48 -27.49 -2.54
C PHE A 326 -4.35 -28.01 -3.42
N ARG A 327 -4.21 -27.37 -4.57
CA ARG A 327 -3.09 -27.57 -5.49
C ARG A 327 -2.59 -26.22 -5.96
N GLY A 328 -1.32 -25.93 -5.75
CA GLY A 328 -0.70 -24.83 -6.48
C GLY A 328 -0.33 -25.26 -7.88
N ALA A 329 -0.79 -24.52 -8.87
CA ALA A 329 -0.56 -24.85 -10.28
C ALA A 329 -0.45 -23.59 -11.13
N ASN A 330 0.21 -23.71 -12.28
CA ASN A 330 0.19 -22.66 -13.29
C ASN A 330 -1.14 -22.72 -14.07
N LEU A 331 -1.94 -21.65 -13.96
CA LEU A 331 -3.25 -21.55 -14.60
C LEU A 331 -3.22 -20.61 -15.81
N CYS A 332 -2.09 -20.54 -16.52
CA CYS A 332 -1.98 -19.80 -17.79
C CYS A 332 -2.99 -20.31 -18.83
N ALA A 333 -3.15 -21.63 -18.93
CA ALA A 333 -4.10 -22.33 -19.79
C ALA A 333 -5.31 -22.88 -19.02
N TRP A 334 -5.63 -22.30 -17.86
CA TRP A 334 -6.70 -22.75 -16.96
C TRP A 334 -6.60 -24.26 -16.67
N GLU A 335 -7.72 -24.98 -16.64
CA GLU A 335 -7.76 -26.40 -16.34
C GLU A 335 -7.21 -27.32 -17.44
N THR A 336 -7.17 -26.85 -18.69
CA THR A 336 -6.66 -27.63 -19.83
C THR A 336 -5.17 -27.95 -19.68
N GLY A 337 -4.41 -27.07 -19.02
CA GLY A 337 -2.99 -27.25 -18.76
C GLY A 337 -2.67 -28.10 -17.52
N LEU A 338 -3.67 -28.51 -16.74
CA LEU A 338 -3.43 -29.23 -15.48
C LEU A 338 -3.11 -30.70 -15.72
N GLN A 339 -2.01 -31.16 -15.12
CA GLN A 339 -1.62 -32.56 -15.06
C GLN A 339 -1.23 -32.91 -13.61
N PRO A 340 -1.90 -33.90 -12.97
CA PRO A 340 -3.07 -34.63 -13.44
C PRO A 340 -4.32 -33.73 -13.58
N PRO A 341 -5.38 -34.17 -14.28
CA PRO A 341 -6.61 -33.39 -14.41
C PRO A 341 -7.25 -33.03 -13.06
N LEU A 342 -8.14 -32.02 -13.08
CA LEU A 342 -8.78 -31.47 -11.89
C LEU A 342 -9.64 -32.54 -11.17
N ARG A 343 -9.38 -32.74 -9.88
CA ARG A 343 -10.06 -33.76 -9.07
C ARG A 343 -11.35 -33.23 -8.43
N ARG A 344 -12.17 -34.13 -7.89
CA ARG A 344 -13.35 -33.74 -7.10
C ARG A 344 -12.96 -32.86 -5.89
N TYR A 345 -13.68 -31.76 -5.70
CA TYR A 345 -13.46 -30.78 -4.62
C TYR A 345 -12.01 -30.32 -4.49
N GLU A 346 -11.30 -30.21 -5.61
CA GLU A 346 -9.94 -29.67 -5.68
C GLU A 346 -9.98 -28.19 -6.10
N ILE A 347 -9.19 -27.38 -5.42
CA ILE A 347 -9.00 -25.96 -5.68
C ILE A 347 -7.58 -25.79 -6.19
N ALA A 348 -7.46 -25.56 -7.49
CA ALA A 348 -6.18 -25.20 -8.12
C ALA A 348 -5.96 -23.69 -8.00
N VAL A 349 -4.82 -23.26 -7.47
CA VAL A 349 -4.48 -21.86 -7.22
C VAL A 349 -3.20 -21.48 -7.98
N ASP A 350 -3.26 -20.41 -8.78
CA ASP A 350 -2.10 -19.76 -9.37
C ASP A 350 -1.85 -18.45 -8.61
N PRO A 351 -0.91 -18.44 -7.64
CA PRO A 351 -0.63 -17.27 -6.83
C PRO A 351 0.12 -16.16 -7.59
N LEU A 352 0.75 -16.44 -8.73
CA LEU A 352 1.49 -15.43 -9.50
C LEU A 352 0.56 -14.61 -10.40
N ARG A 353 -0.53 -15.23 -10.87
CA ARG A 353 -1.51 -14.60 -11.76
C ARG A 353 -2.80 -14.20 -11.06
N GLY A 354 -3.04 -14.68 -9.85
CA GLY A 354 -4.27 -14.39 -9.10
C GLY A 354 -5.48 -15.10 -9.72
N ARG A 355 -5.30 -16.37 -10.08
CA ARG A 355 -6.35 -17.23 -10.67
C ARG A 355 -6.62 -18.44 -9.79
N VAL A 356 -7.88 -18.85 -9.74
CA VAL A 356 -8.31 -20.04 -9.01
C VAL A 356 -9.28 -20.84 -9.89
N VAL A 357 -9.20 -22.17 -9.82
CA VAL A 357 -10.19 -23.06 -10.43
C VAL A 357 -10.72 -24.03 -9.38
N PHE A 358 -12.04 -24.12 -9.24
CA PHE A 358 -12.71 -25.08 -8.38
C PHE A 358 -13.18 -26.29 -9.20
N GLY A 359 -12.88 -27.50 -8.75
CA GLY A 359 -13.38 -28.75 -9.31
C GLY A 359 -14.62 -29.25 -8.57
N LEU A 360 -15.75 -29.33 -9.26
CA LEU A 360 -17.06 -29.66 -8.68
C LEU A 360 -17.68 -30.91 -9.31
N MET A 361 -18.63 -31.52 -8.59
CA MET A 361 -19.18 -32.85 -8.89
C MET A 361 -20.69 -32.90 -9.12
N GLY A 362 -21.39 -31.77 -9.01
CA GLY A 362 -22.84 -31.65 -9.27
C GLY A 362 -23.29 -32.44 -10.50
N ALA A 363 -24.53 -32.98 -10.47
CA ALA A 363 -25.08 -33.67 -11.62
C ALA A 363 -25.35 -32.68 -12.76
N THR A 364 -25.75 -31.46 -12.40
CA THR A 364 -25.89 -30.29 -13.27
C THR A 364 -25.06 -29.11 -12.73
N ALA A 365 -24.84 -28.09 -13.57
CA ALA A 365 -24.16 -26.87 -13.14
C ALA A 365 -24.92 -26.15 -12.02
N ALA A 366 -26.26 -26.21 -12.03
CA ALA A 366 -27.12 -25.57 -11.05
C ALA A 366 -27.00 -26.17 -9.64
N ASP A 367 -26.54 -27.42 -9.53
CA ASP A 367 -26.44 -28.12 -8.25
C ASP A 367 -25.30 -27.58 -7.38
N GLU A 368 -24.16 -27.23 -7.98
CA GLU A 368 -22.94 -26.81 -7.26
C GLU A 368 -22.23 -25.61 -7.91
N ALA A 369 -22.06 -25.62 -9.23
CA ALA A 369 -21.21 -24.66 -9.94
C ALA A 369 -21.79 -23.25 -10.01
N ASP A 370 -23.08 -23.13 -10.37
CA ASP A 370 -23.76 -21.83 -10.46
C ASP A 370 -23.93 -21.17 -9.07
N PRO A 371 -24.35 -21.89 -8.01
CA PRO A 371 -24.37 -21.34 -6.65
C PRO A 371 -23.01 -20.85 -6.17
N LEU A 372 -21.92 -21.60 -6.46
CA LEU A 372 -20.56 -21.16 -6.13
C LEU A 372 -20.19 -19.89 -6.90
N ALA A 373 -20.41 -19.86 -8.22
CA ALA A 373 -20.03 -18.75 -9.07
C ALA A 373 -20.77 -17.44 -8.71
N ALA A 374 -22.01 -17.54 -8.23
CA ALA A 374 -22.82 -16.39 -7.80
C ALA A 374 -22.55 -15.96 -6.34
N GLY A 375 -22.24 -16.93 -5.46
CA GLY A 375 -22.07 -16.73 -4.02
C GLY A 375 -20.63 -16.62 -3.53
N LEU A 376 -19.61 -16.64 -4.40
CA LEU A 376 -18.22 -16.59 -3.95
C LEU A 376 -17.81 -15.18 -3.51
N TYR A 377 -17.30 -15.07 -2.29
CA TYR A 377 -16.57 -13.90 -1.79
C TYR A 377 -15.12 -14.27 -1.50
N LEU A 378 -14.24 -13.28 -1.54
CA LEU A 378 -12.81 -13.46 -1.42
C LEU A 378 -12.23 -12.51 -0.38
N GLY A 379 -11.35 -13.02 0.47
CA GLY A 379 -10.33 -12.24 1.17
C GLY A 379 -9.01 -12.41 0.42
N VAL A 380 -8.42 -11.33 -0.09
CA VAL A 380 -7.20 -11.37 -0.89
C VAL A 380 -6.14 -10.46 -0.33
N THR A 381 -4.91 -10.97 -0.24
CA THR A 381 -3.75 -10.20 0.20
C THR A 381 -2.78 -10.02 -0.96
N HIS A 382 -2.36 -8.77 -1.19
CA HIS A 382 -1.34 -8.40 -2.16
C HIS A 382 -0.22 -7.60 -1.50
N GLY A 383 0.97 -7.63 -2.09
CA GLY A 383 2.13 -6.89 -1.60
C GLY A 383 2.27 -5.52 -2.27
N TYR A 384 2.66 -4.50 -1.50
CA TYR A 384 3.04 -3.20 -2.04
C TYR A 384 4.02 -2.43 -1.14
N SER A 385 4.78 -1.49 -1.68
CA SER A 385 5.91 -0.83 -0.99
C SER A 385 5.53 0.12 0.17
N GLY A 386 4.26 0.52 0.25
CA GLY A 386 3.76 1.43 1.28
C GLY A 386 2.35 1.92 0.97
N PRO A 387 1.79 2.83 1.77
CA PRO A 387 0.39 3.25 1.67
C PRO A 387 0.16 4.28 0.54
N VAL A 388 0.67 4.00 -0.66
CA VAL A 388 0.49 4.80 -1.87
C VAL A 388 -0.51 4.12 -2.79
N GLY A 389 -1.51 4.86 -3.25
CA GLY A 389 -2.68 4.34 -3.94
C GLY A 389 -3.80 3.91 -2.98
N ALA A 390 -4.84 3.30 -3.54
CA ALA A 390 -6.02 2.82 -2.82
C ALA A 390 -5.72 1.56 -2.00
N GLN A 391 -4.76 1.61 -1.09
CA GLN A 391 -4.47 0.50 -0.17
C GLN A 391 -5.50 0.47 0.98
N PRO A 392 -5.90 -0.72 1.46
CA PRO A 392 -6.76 -0.87 2.65
C PRO A 392 -5.94 -0.55 3.90
N VAL A 393 -5.85 0.74 4.22
CA VAL A 393 -5.07 1.27 5.35
C VAL A 393 -5.98 1.70 6.50
N VAL A 394 -5.38 1.83 7.68
CA VAL A 394 -6.05 2.49 8.80
C VAL A 394 -6.19 3.97 8.49
N ARG A 395 -7.40 4.52 8.59
CA ARG A 395 -7.70 5.90 8.24
C ARG A 395 -7.97 6.74 9.47
N ALA A 396 -7.63 8.02 9.38
CA ALA A 396 -7.97 8.98 10.41
C ALA A 396 -9.50 9.06 10.60
N PRO A 397 -9.97 9.21 11.85
CA PRO A 397 -11.38 9.41 12.12
C PRO A 397 -11.86 10.69 11.43
N ARG A 398 -13.14 10.70 11.07
CA ARG A 398 -13.80 11.86 10.47
C ARG A 398 -13.73 13.04 11.44
N PRO A 399 -13.36 14.25 10.99
CA PRO A 399 -13.37 15.40 11.88
C PRO A 399 -14.82 15.79 12.24
N PRO A 400 -15.07 16.32 13.45
CA PRO A 400 -16.41 16.76 13.86
C PRO A 400 -16.89 17.97 13.05
N LEU A 401 -15.95 18.80 12.57
CA LEU A 401 -16.19 19.93 11.69
C LEU A 401 -15.33 19.78 10.42
N TRP A 402 -15.90 20.12 9.27
CA TRP A 402 -15.18 20.21 8.01
C TRP A 402 -15.56 21.52 7.32
N LEU A 403 -14.56 22.34 6.98
CA LEU A 403 -14.76 23.72 6.51
C LEU A 403 -15.64 24.53 7.49
N GLU A 404 -15.32 24.41 8.79
CA GLU A 404 -16.02 25.08 9.90
C GLU A 404 -17.52 24.73 10.03
N GLN A 405 -17.98 23.69 9.33
CA GLN A 405 -19.38 23.26 9.33
C GLN A 405 -19.51 21.81 9.76
N VAL A 406 -20.66 21.45 10.33
CA VAL A 406 -20.98 20.04 10.60
C VAL A 406 -21.36 19.37 9.27
N PRO A 407 -20.59 18.39 8.80
CA PRO A 407 -20.87 17.73 7.54
C PRO A 407 -22.01 16.73 7.69
N SER A 408 -22.88 16.68 6.69
CA SER A 408 -23.85 15.59 6.53
C SER A 408 -23.14 14.29 6.13
N LEU A 409 -23.50 13.16 6.75
CA LEU A 409 -22.92 11.85 6.44
C LEU A 409 -23.95 10.98 5.71
N VAL A 410 -23.52 10.39 4.59
CA VAL A 410 -24.23 9.31 3.90
C VAL A 410 -23.31 8.10 3.84
N VAL A 411 -23.83 6.93 4.22
CA VAL A 411 -23.08 5.68 4.24
C VAL A 411 -23.55 4.80 3.09
N VAL A 412 -22.60 4.28 2.31
CA VAL A 412 -22.84 3.29 1.26
C VAL A 412 -22.30 1.96 1.74
N ASP A 413 -23.19 1.00 1.94
CA ASP A 413 -22.87 -0.37 2.33
C ASP A 413 -23.76 -1.32 1.53
N THR A 414 -23.28 -1.70 0.34
CA THR A 414 -24.03 -2.51 -0.61
C THR A 414 -24.11 -3.98 -0.19
N LEU A 415 -23.40 -4.38 0.88
CA LEU A 415 -23.55 -5.70 1.48
C LEU A 415 -24.82 -5.76 2.33
N ASN A 416 -25.04 -4.76 3.18
CA ASN A 416 -26.21 -4.70 4.07
C ASN A 416 -27.44 -4.08 3.41
N ALA A 417 -27.24 -3.12 2.49
CA ALA A 417 -28.29 -2.39 1.80
C ALA A 417 -28.02 -2.35 0.27
N PRO A 418 -28.15 -3.48 -0.45
CA PRO A 418 -27.78 -3.57 -1.87
C PRO A 418 -28.60 -2.66 -2.80
N ALA A 419 -29.78 -2.21 -2.37
CA ALA A 419 -30.64 -1.32 -3.14
C ALA A 419 -30.18 0.14 -3.10
N PHE A 420 -29.37 0.56 -2.11
CA PHE A 420 -28.87 1.92 -1.99
C PHE A 420 -27.46 2.00 -2.58
N THR A 421 -27.34 2.61 -3.76
CA THR A 421 -26.09 2.64 -4.50
C THR A 421 -25.29 3.93 -4.26
N LEU A 422 -24.06 3.96 -4.77
CA LEU A 422 -23.26 5.19 -4.80
C LEU A 422 -23.95 6.31 -5.61
N GLN A 423 -24.76 5.99 -6.62
CA GLN A 423 -25.50 7.00 -7.37
C GLN A 423 -26.57 7.66 -6.51
N ASP A 424 -27.27 6.88 -5.67
CA ASP A 424 -28.27 7.40 -4.73
C ASP A 424 -27.63 8.32 -3.69
N ALA A 425 -26.45 7.95 -3.19
CA ALA A 425 -25.69 8.77 -2.25
C ALA A 425 -25.23 10.12 -2.84
N LEU A 426 -25.07 10.19 -4.17
CA LEU A 426 -24.69 11.39 -4.91
C LEU A 426 -25.89 12.14 -5.50
N ALA A 427 -27.13 11.73 -5.20
CA ALA A 427 -28.32 12.39 -5.70
C ALA A 427 -28.52 13.78 -5.08
N ASN A 428 -29.06 14.72 -5.88
CA ASN A 428 -29.51 16.04 -5.44
C ASN A 428 -28.43 16.93 -4.78
N LEU A 429 -27.16 16.76 -5.19
CA LEU A 429 -26.03 17.61 -4.79
C LEU A 429 -26.26 19.13 -4.97
N PRO A 430 -27.02 19.63 -5.98
CA PRO A 430 -27.26 21.06 -6.15
C PRO A 430 -28.05 21.70 -5.01
N ALA A 431 -28.97 20.95 -4.39
CA ALA A 431 -29.91 21.47 -3.40
C ALA A 431 -29.35 21.47 -1.96
N ARG A 432 -28.10 21.04 -1.78
CA ARG A 432 -27.51 20.88 -0.44
C ARG A 432 -27.09 22.21 0.16
N THR A 433 -27.33 22.37 1.45
CA THR A 433 -26.92 23.56 2.23
C THR A 433 -25.69 23.33 3.08
N THR A 434 -25.34 22.08 3.41
CA THR A 434 -24.15 21.68 4.20
C THR A 434 -23.21 20.76 3.37
N PRO A 435 -21.91 20.72 3.69
CA PRO A 435 -20.96 19.77 3.10
C PRO A 435 -21.41 18.32 3.25
N LEU A 436 -21.08 17.48 2.27
CA LEU A 436 -21.45 16.07 2.24
C LEU A 436 -20.21 15.19 2.35
N ILE A 437 -20.24 14.24 3.29
CA ILE A 437 -19.31 13.11 3.36
C ILE A 437 -20.07 11.85 2.94
N VAL A 438 -19.60 11.19 1.89
CA VAL A 438 -20.05 9.87 1.48
C VAL A 438 -18.98 8.86 1.89
N GLU A 439 -19.33 7.96 2.81
CA GLU A 439 -18.43 6.90 3.31
C GLU A 439 -18.85 5.54 2.76
N ILE A 440 -17.97 4.88 2.00
CA ILE A 440 -18.19 3.54 1.47
C ILE A 440 -17.60 2.50 2.43
N ARG A 441 -18.46 1.65 3.01
CA ARG A 441 -18.12 0.69 4.08
C ARG A 441 -17.85 -0.75 3.60
N ASP A 442 -17.74 -0.92 2.30
CA ASP A 442 -17.42 -2.20 1.69
C ASP A 442 -16.29 -2.05 0.66
N SER A 443 -15.65 -3.17 0.33
CA SER A 443 -14.62 -3.27 -0.71
C SER A 443 -15.18 -3.85 -2.01
N LEU A 444 -16.47 -3.62 -2.29
CA LEU A 444 -17.12 -4.07 -3.51
C LEU A 444 -16.86 -3.12 -4.69
N VAL A 445 -17.34 -3.56 -5.85
CA VAL A 445 -17.29 -2.75 -7.07
C VAL A 445 -18.58 -1.95 -7.20
N HIS A 446 -18.47 -0.63 -7.17
CA HIS A 446 -19.57 0.32 -7.31
C HIS A 446 -19.58 0.85 -8.74
N ALA A 447 -20.62 0.55 -9.50
CA ALA A 447 -20.82 1.16 -10.81
C ALA A 447 -21.35 2.59 -10.62
N LEU A 448 -20.72 3.57 -11.27
CA LEU A 448 -21.13 4.98 -11.20
C LEU A 448 -21.32 5.51 -12.61
N ASP A 449 -22.57 5.84 -12.94
CA ASP A 449 -22.95 6.54 -14.16
C ASP A 449 -23.54 7.90 -13.82
N LEU A 450 -22.83 8.97 -14.23
CA LEU A 450 -23.21 10.34 -13.88
C LEU A 450 -24.55 10.75 -14.49
N SER A 451 -24.99 10.19 -15.64
CA SER A 451 -26.31 10.52 -16.17
C SER A 451 -27.47 9.94 -15.37
N ALA A 452 -27.20 8.90 -14.58
CA ALA A 452 -28.20 8.30 -13.70
C ALA A 452 -28.27 9.02 -12.33
N VAL A 453 -27.31 9.91 -12.03
CA VAL A 453 -27.31 10.68 -10.78
C VAL A 453 -28.31 11.83 -10.89
N ALA A 454 -29.34 11.81 -10.04
CA ALA A 454 -30.34 12.87 -9.98
C ALA A 454 -29.70 14.23 -9.63
N GLY A 455 -30.02 15.27 -10.39
CA GLY A 455 -29.45 16.61 -10.21
C GLY A 455 -28.18 16.90 -11.03
N SER A 456 -27.58 15.87 -11.66
CA SER A 456 -26.54 16.06 -12.67
C SER A 456 -27.09 16.77 -13.93
N ALA A 457 -26.22 17.35 -14.73
CA ALA A 457 -26.59 18.02 -15.98
C ALA A 457 -25.63 17.65 -17.12
N ALA A 458 -26.17 17.51 -18.33
CA ALA A 458 -25.39 17.31 -19.55
C ALA A 458 -25.05 18.66 -20.18
N GLU A 459 -23.78 18.92 -20.42
CA GLU A 459 -23.26 20.16 -21.00
C GLU A 459 -22.00 19.83 -21.82
N LEU A 460 -21.90 20.33 -23.05
CA LEU A 460 -20.73 20.13 -23.93
C LEU A 460 -20.29 18.66 -24.08
N GLY A 461 -21.25 17.72 -24.09
CA GLY A 461 -20.97 16.28 -24.20
C GLY A 461 -20.47 15.61 -22.92
N LEU A 462 -20.40 16.34 -21.79
CA LEU A 462 -20.06 15.82 -20.47
C LEU A 462 -21.28 15.86 -19.55
N HIS A 463 -21.42 14.86 -18.68
CA HIS A 463 -22.38 14.93 -17.57
C HIS A 463 -21.65 15.37 -16.32
N SER A 464 -22.02 16.52 -15.77
CA SER A 464 -21.37 17.12 -14.61
C SER A 464 -22.21 16.95 -13.35
N LEU A 465 -21.53 16.60 -12.25
CA LEU A 465 -22.07 16.72 -10.90
C LEU A 465 -22.07 18.21 -10.53
N ARG A 466 -23.27 18.75 -10.40
CA ARG A 466 -23.51 20.13 -9.96
C ARG A 466 -23.52 20.18 -8.43
N LEU A 467 -22.58 20.92 -7.84
CA LEU A 467 -22.34 20.93 -6.40
C LEU A 467 -22.86 22.23 -5.78
N GLY A 468 -23.79 22.13 -4.83
CA GLY A 468 -24.17 23.27 -3.99
C GLY A 468 -23.17 23.54 -2.85
N ARG A 469 -22.47 22.49 -2.39
CA ARG A 469 -21.47 22.51 -1.31
C ARG A 469 -20.37 21.46 -1.56
N SER A 470 -19.31 21.54 -0.77
CA SER A 470 -18.15 20.64 -0.82
C SER A 470 -18.53 19.17 -0.61
N LEU A 471 -17.85 18.28 -1.33
CA LEU A 471 -18.10 16.84 -1.38
C LEU A 471 -16.84 16.07 -0.97
N TRP A 472 -16.96 15.16 -0.03
CA TRP A 472 -15.90 14.23 0.36
C TRP A 472 -16.38 12.80 0.15
N LEU A 473 -15.80 12.12 -0.85
CA LEU A 473 -16.03 10.70 -1.09
C LEU A 473 -14.86 9.92 -0.50
N ARG A 474 -15.13 9.05 0.48
CA ARG A 474 -14.09 8.29 1.18
C ARG A 474 -14.40 6.82 1.33
N ALA A 475 -13.35 6.01 1.31
CA ALA A 475 -13.39 4.64 1.81
C ALA A 475 -13.45 4.64 3.34
N ALA A 476 -14.12 3.63 3.90
CA ALA A 476 -14.05 3.32 5.32
C ALA A 476 -12.70 2.70 5.70
N ASP A 477 -12.49 2.55 7.01
CA ASP A 477 -11.27 2.02 7.58
C ASP A 477 -10.95 0.58 7.12
N GLY A 478 -9.76 0.37 6.55
CA GLY A 478 -9.34 -0.92 6.01
C GLY A 478 -10.15 -1.42 4.79
N GLU A 479 -10.99 -0.58 4.18
CA GLU A 479 -11.74 -0.93 2.97
C GLU A 479 -11.07 -0.36 1.70
N ARG A 480 -11.28 -1.05 0.57
CA ARG A 480 -10.76 -0.70 -0.76
C ARG A 480 -11.90 -0.77 -1.80
N PRO A 481 -12.81 0.21 -1.81
CA PRO A 481 -13.89 0.26 -2.80
C PRO A 481 -13.34 0.53 -4.20
N VAL A 482 -13.87 -0.20 -5.18
CA VAL A 482 -13.56 0.00 -6.60
C VAL A 482 -14.74 0.73 -7.25
N ILE A 483 -14.52 1.94 -7.74
CA ILE A 483 -15.56 2.71 -8.45
C ILE A 483 -15.32 2.57 -9.96
N ARG A 484 -16.25 1.91 -10.64
CA ARG A 484 -16.27 1.75 -12.09
C ARG A 484 -17.11 2.86 -12.71
N LEU A 485 -16.43 3.83 -13.32
CA LEU A 485 -17.04 4.95 -14.00
C LEU A 485 -17.55 4.52 -15.38
N ALA A 486 -18.83 4.77 -15.68
CA ALA A 486 -19.37 4.63 -17.03
C ALA A 486 -18.94 5.77 -17.96
N ARG A 487 -18.68 6.95 -17.37
CA ARG A 487 -18.25 8.18 -18.06
C ARG A 487 -17.35 9.03 -17.15
N PRO A 488 -16.58 9.99 -17.69
CA PRO A 488 -15.67 10.81 -16.89
C PRO A 488 -16.38 11.53 -15.74
N LEU A 489 -15.68 11.68 -14.61
CA LEU A 489 -16.08 12.58 -13.55
C LEU A 489 -15.93 14.02 -14.02
N ALA A 490 -16.96 14.81 -13.79
CA ALA A 490 -16.98 16.23 -14.08
C ALA A 490 -17.65 16.94 -12.92
N PHE A 491 -16.97 17.92 -12.33
CA PHE A 491 -17.48 18.71 -11.21
C PHE A 491 -17.67 20.16 -11.62
N ARG A 492 -18.83 20.74 -11.27
CA ARG A 492 -19.09 22.17 -11.42
C ARG A 492 -19.93 22.72 -10.26
N PRO A 493 -19.88 24.03 -9.99
CA PRO A 493 -20.81 24.65 -9.04
C PRO A 493 -22.25 24.52 -9.56
N ALA A 494 -23.20 24.40 -8.63
CA ALA A 494 -24.62 24.37 -8.96
C ALA A 494 -25.12 25.70 -9.55
N ASP A 495 -24.58 26.80 -9.04
CA ASP A 495 -24.85 28.16 -9.48
C ASP A 495 -23.53 28.94 -9.51
N VAL A 496 -23.29 29.65 -10.61
CA VAL A 496 -22.09 30.45 -10.87
C VAL A 496 -22.42 31.95 -10.88
N LEU A 497 -23.66 32.33 -11.23
CA LEU A 497 -24.06 33.71 -11.49
C LEU A 497 -24.94 34.30 -10.37
N GLY A 498 -25.59 33.46 -9.56
CA GLY A 498 -26.51 33.92 -8.53
C GLY A 498 -25.84 34.60 -7.34
N THR A 499 -26.69 35.21 -6.51
CA THR A 499 -26.27 35.94 -5.32
C THR A 499 -25.58 35.00 -4.32
N GLY A 500 -24.31 35.25 -4.02
CA GLY A 500 -23.51 34.43 -3.09
C GLY A 500 -22.74 33.28 -3.74
N ALA A 501 -22.85 33.08 -5.07
CA ALA A 501 -22.13 32.05 -5.80
C ALA A 501 -20.61 32.15 -5.61
N ALA A 502 -20.04 33.36 -5.66
CA ALA A 502 -18.61 33.61 -5.47
C ALA A 502 -18.08 33.06 -4.12
N ALA A 503 -18.82 33.26 -3.02
CA ALA A 503 -18.42 32.76 -1.70
C ALA A 503 -18.49 31.22 -1.62
N VAL A 504 -19.45 30.60 -2.31
CA VAL A 504 -19.51 29.14 -2.43
C VAL A 504 -18.33 28.63 -3.24
N MET A 505 -18.07 29.22 -4.41
CA MET A 505 -16.97 28.82 -5.29
C MET A 505 -15.62 28.90 -4.59
N ALA A 506 -15.37 29.96 -3.82
CA ALA A 506 -14.13 30.16 -3.05
C ALA A 506 -13.84 29.07 -1.98
N THR A 507 -14.85 28.28 -1.59
CA THR A 507 -14.72 27.21 -0.59
C THR A 507 -15.08 25.83 -1.13
N LEU A 508 -15.42 25.73 -2.43
CA LEU A 508 -15.94 24.52 -3.03
C LEU A 508 -14.82 23.51 -3.26
N THR A 509 -14.77 22.51 -2.39
CA THR A 509 -13.72 21.47 -2.41
C THR A 509 -14.34 20.09 -2.66
N VAL A 510 -13.71 19.33 -3.54
CA VAL A 510 -13.97 17.90 -3.70
C VAL A 510 -12.78 17.11 -3.16
N ARG A 511 -13.02 16.24 -2.18
CA ARG A 511 -12.01 15.33 -1.64
C ARG A 511 -12.33 13.89 -1.99
N LEU A 512 -11.40 13.20 -2.63
CA LEU A 512 -11.44 11.77 -2.92
C LEU A 512 -10.42 11.08 -2.03
N GLU A 513 -10.84 10.13 -1.21
CA GLU A 513 -9.96 9.49 -0.23
C GLU A 513 -10.06 7.97 -0.27
N GLY A 514 -8.96 7.27 -0.54
CA GLY A 514 -8.93 5.81 -0.44
C GLY A 514 -9.62 5.03 -1.55
N LEU A 515 -9.87 5.64 -2.70
CA LEU A 515 -10.71 5.08 -3.75
C LEU A 515 -9.88 4.51 -4.90
N TYR A 516 -10.27 3.34 -5.41
CA TYR A 516 -9.77 2.84 -6.69
C TYR A 516 -10.74 3.24 -7.79
N LEU A 517 -10.40 4.26 -8.59
CA LEU A 517 -11.21 4.75 -9.71
C LEU A 517 -10.74 4.10 -11.01
N THR A 518 -11.68 3.55 -11.77
CA THR A 518 -11.39 2.88 -13.02
C THR A 518 -12.57 2.96 -13.99
N ARG A 519 -12.39 2.46 -15.21
CA ARG A 519 -13.31 2.58 -16.33
C ARG A 519 -14.20 1.34 -16.43
N ALA A 520 -15.49 1.55 -16.67
CA ALA A 520 -16.43 0.50 -17.03
C ALA A 520 -16.24 0.07 -18.51
N PRO A 521 -16.71 -1.12 -18.91
CA PRO A 521 -16.81 -1.48 -20.32
C PRO A 521 -17.65 -0.45 -21.09
N GLY A 522 -17.13 0.06 -22.21
CA GLY A 522 -17.80 1.10 -23.01
C GLY A 522 -17.40 2.54 -22.68
N PHE A 523 -16.57 2.76 -21.66
CA PHE A 523 -15.96 4.07 -21.41
C PHE A 523 -15.12 4.52 -22.61
N ALA A 524 -15.24 5.78 -23.03
CA ALA A 524 -14.52 6.30 -24.20
C ALA A 524 -12.99 6.13 -24.04
N ALA A 525 -12.35 5.46 -25.01
CA ALA A 525 -10.94 5.04 -24.90
C ALA A 525 -9.97 6.21 -24.58
N ASN A 526 -10.22 7.37 -25.19
CA ASN A 526 -9.36 8.56 -25.06
C ASN A 526 -9.79 9.52 -23.94
N ALA A 527 -10.93 9.29 -23.29
CA ALA A 527 -11.37 10.17 -22.21
C ALA A 527 -10.56 9.92 -20.93
N ALA A 528 -10.34 10.96 -20.13
CA ALA A 528 -9.72 10.84 -18.80
C ALA A 528 -10.76 10.42 -17.73
N LEU A 529 -10.29 9.92 -16.59
CA LEU A 529 -11.17 9.59 -15.45
C LEU A 529 -11.86 10.83 -14.89
N VAL A 530 -11.17 11.97 -14.85
CA VAL A 530 -11.74 13.28 -14.52
C VAL A 530 -11.54 14.20 -15.72
N ALA A 531 -12.64 14.73 -16.25
CA ALA A 531 -12.67 15.58 -17.44
C ALA A 531 -13.04 17.04 -17.14
N ARG A 532 -13.44 17.37 -15.89
CA ARG A 532 -13.79 18.75 -15.49
C ARG A 532 -13.65 18.93 -13.99
N ALA A 533 -13.02 20.03 -13.58
CA ALA A 533 -12.86 20.42 -12.18
C ALA A 533 -13.04 21.93 -11.99
N ALA A 534 -14.26 22.45 -12.20
CA ALA A 534 -14.61 23.83 -11.89
C ALA A 534 -14.86 23.97 -10.38
N LEU A 535 -13.78 24.03 -9.60
CA LEU A 535 -13.75 23.98 -8.13
C LEU A 535 -12.73 24.98 -7.58
N ASN A 536 -12.73 25.23 -6.26
CA ASN A 536 -11.56 25.83 -5.62
C ASN A 536 -10.43 24.80 -5.44
N GLN A 537 -10.78 23.57 -5.04
CA GLN A 537 -9.78 22.51 -4.85
C GLN A 537 -10.34 21.11 -5.16
N LEU A 538 -9.54 20.31 -5.85
CA LEU A 538 -9.71 18.86 -5.98
C LEU A 538 -8.56 18.17 -5.23
N HIS A 539 -8.89 17.52 -4.11
CA HIS A 539 -7.91 16.82 -3.28
C HIS A 539 -8.08 15.30 -3.42
N ILE A 540 -7.05 14.62 -3.90
CA ILE A 540 -7.00 13.17 -4.12
C ILE A 540 -5.97 12.60 -3.16
N ASP A 541 -6.41 11.84 -2.16
CA ASP A 541 -5.58 11.33 -1.06
C ASP A 541 -5.68 9.80 -0.98
N GLY A 542 -4.56 9.10 -1.10
CA GLY A 542 -4.53 7.63 -1.02
C GLY A 542 -5.42 6.94 -2.06
N CYS A 543 -5.56 7.50 -3.27
CA CYS A 543 -6.40 6.95 -4.34
C CYS A 543 -5.57 6.32 -5.45
N THR A 544 -6.16 5.36 -6.16
CA THR A 544 -5.61 4.86 -7.43
C THR A 544 -6.53 5.31 -8.55
N LEU A 545 -6.08 6.31 -9.32
CA LEU A 545 -6.66 6.65 -10.61
C LEU A 545 -6.03 5.72 -11.65
N ASP A 546 -6.69 4.58 -11.88
CA ASP A 546 -6.17 3.44 -12.63
C ASP A 546 -5.40 3.87 -13.89
N PRO A 547 -4.05 3.79 -13.88
CA PRO A 547 -3.21 4.21 -14.99
C PRO A 547 -3.29 3.24 -16.17
N GLY A 548 -3.95 2.08 -16.03
CA GLY A 548 -3.84 0.99 -16.99
C GLY A 548 -2.39 0.48 -17.02
N GLY A 549 -1.89 0.18 -18.21
CA GLY A 549 -0.47 -0.16 -18.34
C GLY A 549 -0.04 -1.48 -17.69
N VAL A 550 -0.98 -2.28 -17.16
CA VAL A 550 -0.68 -3.58 -16.53
C VAL A 550 -0.15 -4.54 -17.59
N VAL A 551 0.85 -5.35 -17.24
CA VAL A 551 1.30 -6.45 -18.09
C VAL A 551 0.24 -7.55 -18.04
N ALA A 552 -0.49 -7.73 -19.13
CA ALA A 552 -1.47 -8.78 -19.26
C ALA A 552 -0.77 -10.17 -19.27
N LEU A 553 -1.57 -11.23 -19.22
CA LEU A 553 -1.06 -12.59 -19.08
C LEU A 553 -0.33 -13.14 -20.31
N ASP A 554 -0.58 -12.53 -21.46
CA ASP A 554 0.17 -12.70 -22.71
C ASP A 554 1.53 -11.97 -22.68
N SER A 555 1.89 -11.35 -21.55
CA SER A 555 3.08 -10.52 -21.37
C SER A 555 3.06 -9.22 -22.19
N VAL A 556 1.92 -8.85 -22.77
CA VAL A 556 1.74 -7.58 -23.47
C VAL A 556 1.29 -6.52 -22.47
N ARG A 557 1.91 -5.34 -22.55
CA ARG A 557 1.51 -4.21 -21.71
C ARG A 557 0.22 -3.60 -22.25
N ALA A 558 -0.81 -3.52 -21.41
CA ALA A 558 -2.05 -2.83 -21.75
C ALA A 558 -1.79 -1.33 -22.03
N PRO A 559 -2.65 -0.65 -22.81
CA PRO A 559 -2.53 0.78 -23.03
C PRO A 559 -2.66 1.58 -21.72
N ILE A 560 -2.00 2.72 -21.68
CA ILE A 560 -2.07 3.68 -20.58
C ILE A 560 -3.40 4.44 -20.66
N ARG A 561 -3.95 4.77 -19.49
CA ARG A 561 -5.22 5.46 -19.31
C ARG A 561 -4.97 6.81 -18.65
N ALA A 562 -5.40 7.89 -19.31
CA ALA A 562 -5.35 9.24 -18.74
C ALA A 562 -6.18 9.33 -17.46
N ALA A 563 -5.61 9.95 -16.43
CA ALA A 563 -6.26 10.18 -15.15
C ALA A 563 -7.04 11.51 -15.16
N LEU A 564 -6.38 12.60 -15.56
CA LEU A 564 -6.99 13.93 -15.63
C LEU A 564 -6.86 14.52 -17.04
N GLN A 565 -7.89 15.23 -17.46
CA GLN A 565 -7.90 16.10 -18.64
C GLN A 565 -8.71 17.35 -18.27
N LEU A 566 -8.03 18.43 -17.89
CA LEU A 566 -8.66 19.63 -17.34
C LEU A 566 -8.35 20.85 -18.22
N ASP A 567 -9.35 21.29 -18.96
CA ASP A 567 -9.26 22.44 -19.87
C ASP A 567 -9.32 23.78 -19.12
N GLU A 568 -8.65 24.80 -19.68
CA GLU A 568 -8.57 26.15 -19.11
C GLU A 568 -9.90 26.91 -19.01
N HIS A 569 -10.93 26.46 -19.75
CA HIS A 569 -12.28 27.01 -19.71
C HIS A 569 -13.15 26.34 -18.65
N TYR A 570 -12.58 25.44 -17.84
CA TYR A 570 -13.24 24.69 -16.79
C TYR A 570 -14.51 23.95 -17.25
N GLY A 571 -14.57 23.57 -18.52
CA GLY A 571 -15.75 22.98 -19.17
C GLY A 571 -16.97 23.91 -19.28
N PHE A 572 -16.80 25.23 -19.15
CA PHE A 572 -17.81 26.22 -19.51
C PHE A 572 -17.78 26.50 -21.03
N VAL A 573 -18.89 27.03 -21.56
CA VAL A 573 -18.91 27.51 -22.94
C VAL A 573 -17.99 28.72 -23.06
N THR A 574 -17.05 28.67 -24.01
CA THR A 574 -16.09 29.76 -24.24
C THR A 574 -16.80 31.09 -24.52
N GLY A 575 -16.41 32.15 -23.81
CA GLY A 575 -17.00 33.49 -23.88
C GLY A 575 -18.35 33.62 -23.15
N SER A 576 -18.73 32.64 -22.33
CA SER A 576 -19.95 32.71 -21.55
C SER A 576 -19.81 33.60 -20.31
N ALA A 577 -20.95 34.08 -19.80
CA ALA A 577 -20.99 34.81 -18.54
C ALA A 577 -20.56 33.92 -17.35
N GLU A 578 -20.85 32.61 -17.38
CA GLU A 578 -20.41 31.67 -16.35
C GLU A 578 -18.88 31.55 -16.31
N GLU A 579 -18.23 31.41 -17.47
CA GLU A 579 -16.77 31.36 -17.54
C GLU A 579 -16.13 32.65 -16.99
N THR A 580 -16.68 33.81 -17.35
CA THR A 580 -16.17 35.11 -16.89
C THR A 580 -16.39 35.31 -15.38
N ALA A 581 -17.48 34.77 -14.84
CA ALA A 581 -17.80 34.86 -13.41
C ALA A 581 -17.03 33.86 -12.55
N PHE A 582 -16.47 32.80 -13.13
CA PHE A 582 -15.64 31.83 -12.43
C PHE A 582 -14.21 32.37 -12.28
N ASP A 583 -13.95 33.06 -11.17
CA ASP A 583 -12.68 33.76 -10.86
C ASP A 583 -11.70 32.92 -10.03
N GLN A 584 -11.95 31.62 -9.87
CA GLN A 584 -11.11 30.71 -9.08
C GLN A 584 -9.99 30.11 -9.93
N VAL A 585 -8.84 29.83 -9.28
CA VAL A 585 -7.73 29.07 -9.86
C VAL A 585 -7.68 27.71 -9.15
N PRO A 586 -8.30 26.65 -9.73
CA PRO A 586 -8.48 25.40 -9.01
C PRO A 586 -7.14 24.74 -8.68
N GLN A 587 -7.00 24.34 -7.41
CA GLN A 587 -5.83 23.59 -6.94
C GLN A 587 -6.09 22.08 -7.01
N ILE A 588 -5.26 21.36 -7.74
CA ILE A 588 -5.27 19.90 -7.87
C ILE A 588 -4.19 19.33 -6.95
N VAL A 589 -4.61 18.82 -5.79
CA VAL A 589 -3.71 18.24 -4.77
C VAL A 589 -3.78 16.73 -4.87
N ILE A 590 -2.66 16.07 -5.16
CA ILE A 590 -2.56 14.62 -5.26
C ILE A 590 -1.53 14.13 -4.24
N GLU A 591 -2.01 13.42 -3.23
CA GLU A 591 -1.25 12.94 -2.09
C GLU A 591 -1.31 11.42 -1.99
N ARG A 592 -0.16 10.77 -1.79
CA ARG A 592 -0.05 9.31 -1.63
C ARG A 592 -0.86 8.52 -2.65
N SER A 593 -0.91 8.98 -3.90
CA SER A 593 -1.82 8.44 -4.91
C SER A 593 -1.07 7.94 -6.14
N ILE A 594 -1.71 7.02 -6.86
CA ILE A 594 -1.20 6.49 -8.14
C ILE A 594 -2.12 7.00 -9.23
N CYS A 595 -1.57 7.69 -10.22
CA CYS A 595 -2.34 8.26 -11.32
C CYS A 595 -1.73 7.89 -12.67
N GLY A 596 -2.59 7.74 -13.68
CA GLY A 596 -2.17 7.85 -15.08
C GLY A 596 -1.77 9.29 -15.46
N PRO A 597 -1.57 9.58 -16.75
CA PRO A 597 -1.19 10.91 -17.22
C PRO A 597 -2.15 12.02 -16.78
N LEU A 598 -1.59 13.20 -16.54
CA LEU A 598 -2.27 14.42 -16.11
C LEU A 598 -2.19 15.47 -17.22
N GLY A 599 -3.27 15.64 -17.98
CA GLY A 599 -3.47 16.78 -18.86
C GLY A 599 -4.16 17.90 -18.08
N VAL A 600 -3.48 19.01 -17.81
CA VAL A 600 -4.00 20.15 -17.05
C VAL A 600 -3.43 21.44 -17.60
N ASP A 601 -4.30 22.38 -17.97
CA ASP A 601 -3.89 23.67 -18.54
C ASP A 601 -3.41 24.70 -17.49
N ALA A 602 -2.81 25.79 -17.96
CA ALA A 602 -2.11 26.80 -17.14
C ALA A 602 -2.96 27.48 -16.05
N ASN A 603 -4.29 27.50 -16.21
CA ASN A 603 -5.23 28.12 -15.26
C ASN A 603 -5.54 27.27 -14.01
N TYR A 604 -4.86 26.14 -13.85
CA TYR A 604 -4.90 25.33 -12.63
C TYR A 604 -3.54 25.35 -11.93
N ARG A 605 -3.48 24.80 -10.72
CA ARG A 605 -2.21 24.50 -10.03
C ARG A 605 -2.16 23.04 -9.65
N ILE A 606 -1.04 22.37 -9.90
CA ILE A 606 -0.84 20.96 -9.50
C ILE A 606 0.11 20.90 -8.32
N GLU A 607 -0.29 20.23 -7.25
CA GLU A 607 0.57 19.85 -6.15
C GLU A 607 0.62 18.32 -6.03
N LEU A 608 1.82 17.75 -6.14
CA LEU A 608 2.07 16.31 -5.99
C LEU A 608 2.89 16.08 -4.72
N ALA A 609 2.39 15.21 -3.84
CA ALA A 609 3.16 14.74 -2.69
C ALA A 609 3.04 13.23 -2.52
N ASP A 610 4.17 12.58 -2.27
CA ASP A 610 4.36 11.14 -2.12
C ASP A 610 3.61 10.29 -3.17
N SER A 611 3.58 10.74 -4.42
CA SER A 611 2.67 10.20 -5.47
C SER A 611 3.40 9.72 -6.72
N ILE A 612 2.74 8.83 -7.46
CA ILE A 612 3.23 8.25 -8.71
C ILE A 612 2.36 8.71 -9.87
N VAL A 613 2.97 9.22 -10.93
CA VAL A 613 2.29 9.55 -12.20
C VAL A 613 2.90 8.71 -13.31
N ASP A 614 2.09 7.91 -14.00
CA ASP A 614 2.57 6.91 -14.97
C ASP A 614 2.00 7.12 -16.37
N ALA A 615 2.87 7.48 -17.31
CA ALA A 615 2.58 7.58 -18.74
C ALA A 615 3.03 6.36 -19.54
N GLY A 616 3.38 5.26 -18.88
CA GLY A 616 3.89 4.06 -19.51
C GLY A 616 5.36 4.12 -19.89
N SER A 617 6.08 5.15 -19.49
CA SER A 617 7.45 5.39 -19.96
C SER A 617 8.45 5.06 -18.86
N GLY A 618 8.91 3.81 -18.85
CA GLY A 618 10.02 3.36 -18.00
C GLY A 618 11.34 4.05 -18.34
N ILE A 619 12.38 3.80 -17.56
CA ILE A 619 13.68 4.48 -17.67
C ILE A 619 14.33 4.32 -19.05
N ASP A 620 14.13 3.17 -19.69
CA ASP A 620 14.70 2.83 -21.01
C ASP A 620 13.77 3.18 -22.19
N ALA A 621 12.67 3.91 -21.95
CA ALA A 621 11.72 4.25 -23.01
C ALA A 621 12.36 5.16 -24.07
N ALA A 622 12.49 4.66 -25.30
CA ALA A 622 13.08 5.41 -26.41
C ALA A 622 12.23 6.61 -26.87
N ALA A 623 10.90 6.47 -26.81
CA ALA A 623 9.93 7.51 -27.14
C ALA A 623 8.98 7.73 -25.95
N PRO A 624 9.43 8.47 -24.91
CA PRO A 624 8.64 8.62 -23.70
C PRO A 624 7.39 9.46 -23.95
N ALA A 625 6.25 8.99 -23.46
CA ALA A 625 4.97 9.71 -23.46
C ALA A 625 4.99 10.85 -22.42
N LEU A 626 4.02 11.76 -22.54
CA LEU A 626 3.84 12.88 -21.62
C LEU A 626 3.09 12.42 -20.37
N ALA A 627 3.72 12.51 -19.20
CA ALA A 627 3.11 12.23 -17.90
C ALA A 627 2.31 13.42 -17.37
N ILE A 628 2.84 14.63 -17.56
CA ILE A 628 2.17 15.87 -17.16
C ILE A 628 2.37 16.90 -18.26
N GLY A 629 1.29 17.51 -18.72
CA GLY A 629 1.34 18.71 -19.54
C GLY A 629 -0.03 19.28 -19.85
N ALA A 630 -0.14 20.09 -20.90
CA ALA A 630 -1.39 20.75 -21.25
C ALA A 630 -2.50 19.75 -21.60
N ALA A 631 -3.72 20.06 -21.19
CA ALA A 631 -4.92 19.35 -21.61
C ALA A 631 -5.34 19.79 -23.02
N SER A 632 -5.36 21.09 -23.29
CA SER A 632 -5.84 21.64 -24.55
C SER A 632 -4.71 21.98 -25.53
N GLY A 633 -5.10 22.16 -26.80
CA GLY A 633 -4.19 22.44 -27.89
C GLY A 633 -3.29 21.24 -28.24
N ASN A 634 -2.10 21.54 -28.76
CA ASN A 634 -1.10 20.51 -29.04
C ASN A 634 -0.18 20.35 -27.82
N PRO A 635 -0.26 19.24 -27.06
CA PRO A 635 0.48 19.05 -25.80
C PRO A 635 2.01 19.03 -25.97
N GLU A 636 2.51 18.91 -27.21
CA GLU A 636 3.95 19.04 -27.50
C GLU A 636 4.41 20.50 -27.63
N LEU A 637 3.47 21.43 -27.87
CA LEU A 637 3.72 22.85 -28.10
C LEU A 637 3.21 23.71 -26.93
N THR A 638 2.03 23.40 -26.39
CA THR A 638 1.42 24.10 -25.26
C THR A 638 2.05 23.71 -23.92
N TRP A 639 1.88 24.55 -22.90
CA TRP A 639 2.45 24.36 -21.57
C TRP A 639 1.33 24.05 -20.57
N GLY A 640 1.55 23.06 -19.71
CA GLY A 640 0.59 22.69 -18.67
C GLY A 640 0.66 23.59 -17.43
N ALA A 641 -0.20 23.31 -16.45
CA ALA A 641 -0.26 23.98 -15.16
C ALA A 641 1.09 24.10 -14.42
N PRO A 642 1.31 25.18 -13.63
CA PRO A 642 2.35 25.24 -12.61
C PRO A 642 2.36 24.01 -11.69
N LEU A 643 3.55 23.47 -11.43
CA LEU A 643 3.75 22.21 -10.71
C LEU A 643 4.56 22.42 -9.42
N ARG A 644 4.02 21.93 -8.30
CA ARG A 644 4.73 21.83 -7.01
C ARG A 644 4.90 20.37 -6.61
N ILE A 645 6.11 19.99 -6.20
CA ILE A 645 6.42 18.60 -5.82
C ILE A 645 6.98 18.51 -4.40
N ALA A 646 6.51 17.52 -3.65
CA ALA A 646 7.05 17.08 -2.37
C ALA A 646 7.14 15.55 -2.33
N GLY A 647 8.15 14.99 -3.01
CA GLY A 647 8.26 13.53 -3.20
C GLY A 647 7.34 13.03 -4.31
N ALA A 648 7.85 12.69 -5.48
CA ALA A 648 7.04 12.11 -6.54
C ALA A 648 7.88 11.30 -7.52
N THR A 649 7.28 10.26 -8.12
CA THR A 649 7.92 9.47 -9.19
C THR A 649 7.13 9.61 -10.48
N LEU A 650 7.76 10.13 -11.54
CA LEU A 650 7.10 10.49 -12.79
C LEU A 650 7.62 9.62 -13.94
N PHE A 651 6.82 8.66 -14.41
CA PHE A 651 7.13 7.78 -15.54
C PHE A 651 6.69 8.40 -16.87
N GLY A 652 7.41 9.44 -17.31
CA GLY A 652 7.17 10.12 -18.59
C GLY A 652 7.75 11.52 -18.62
N ARG A 653 7.65 12.17 -19.78
CA ARG A 653 8.07 13.58 -19.95
C ARG A 653 7.12 14.50 -19.19
N VAL A 654 7.64 15.63 -18.73
CA VAL A 654 6.86 16.65 -18.03
C VAL A 654 7.06 17.98 -18.75
N ARG A 655 5.96 18.65 -19.09
CA ARG A 655 5.96 19.96 -19.77
C ARG A 655 4.98 20.91 -19.08
N VAL A 656 5.49 21.86 -18.31
CA VAL A 656 4.70 22.71 -17.41
C VAL A 656 5.12 24.17 -17.48
N GLU A 657 4.25 25.08 -17.05
CA GLU A 657 4.52 26.52 -17.05
C GLU A 657 5.67 26.88 -16.11
N SER A 658 5.58 26.48 -14.84
CA SER A 658 6.63 26.64 -13.83
C SER A 658 6.73 25.39 -12.96
N ALA A 659 7.88 25.16 -12.31
CA ALA A 659 8.05 24.02 -11.42
C ALA A 659 8.86 24.37 -10.17
N SER A 660 8.43 23.88 -9.01
CA SER A 660 9.15 24.04 -7.74
C SER A 660 8.95 22.84 -6.82
N GLY A 661 9.83 22.67 -5.82
CA GLY A 661 9.66 21.64 -4.81
C GLY A 661 10.91 20.84 -4.52
N ARG A 662 10.74 19.60 -4.03
CA ARG A 662 11.85 18.72 -3.66
C ARG A 662 11.51 17.23 -3.73
N GLY A 663 12.54 16.39 -3.84
CA GLY A 663 12.42 14.93 -3.74
C GLY A 663 11.78 14.24 -4.93
N GLY A 664 11.74 14.87 -6.10
CA GLY A 664 11.14 14.26 -7.29
C GLY A 664 12.11 13.37 -8.06
N LEU A 665 11.57 12.34 -8.73
CA LEU A 665 12.24 11.50 -9.72
C LEU A 665 11.59 11.73 -11.09
N TRP A 666 12.33 12.38 -11.99
CA TRP A 666 11.91 12.60 -13.37
C TRP A 666 12.62 11.61 -14.29
N LEU A 667 11.94 10.51 -14.64
CA LEU A 667 12.50 9.46 -15.49
C LEU A 667 12.80 9.92 -16.92
N HIS A 668 12.16 10.99 -17.37
CA HIS A 668 12.36 11.61 -18.68
C HIS A 668 12.40 13.13 -18.57
N ALA A 669 12.58 13.80 -19.71
CA ALA A 669 12.84 15.23 -19.75
C ALA A 669 11.76 16.07 -19.01
N LEU A 670 12.22 16.93 -18.11
CA LEU A 670 11.43 18.02 -17.53
C LEU A 670 11.68 19.28 -18.35
N ARG A 671 10.61 19.85 -18.90
CA ARG A 671 10.62 21.13 -19.62
C ARG A 671 9.71 22.11 -18.93
N VAL A 672 10.28 23.22 -18.50
CA VAL A 672 9.58 24.32 -17.85
C VAL A 672 9.58 25.55 -18.77
N HIS A 673 8.44 26.23 -18.89
CA HIS A 673 8.30 27.43 -19.71
C HIS A 673 9.03 28.62 -19.08
N ASP A 674 8.64 29.00 -17.86
CA ASP A 674 9.32 29.97 -17.03
C ASP A 674 10.37 29.25 -16.17
N ASN A 675 11.59 29.18 -16.69
CA ASN A 675 12.73 28.59 -16.01
C ASN A 675 13.53 29.61 -15.20
N GLN A 676 13.01 30.83 -14.97
CA GLN A 676 13.61 31.83 -14.11
C GLN A 676 12.94 31.88 -12.73
N SER A 677 11.69 31.42 -12.63
CA SER A 677 10.97 31.27 -11.37
C SER A 677 11.00 29.84 -10.82
N GLY A 678 10.82 29.71 -9.50
CA GLY A 678 10.80 28.44 -8.80
C GLY A 678 12.19 27.88 -8.46
N CYS A 679 12.20 26.77 -7.72
CA CYS A 679 13.42 26.03 -7.43
C CYS A 679 13.10 24.55 -7.13
N ILE A 680 13.86 23.62 -7.71
CA ILE A 680 13.77 22.20 -7.41
C ILE A 680 15.02 21.75 -6.62
N ARG A 681 14.80 21.03 -5.51
CA ARG A 681 15.89 20.62 -4.61
C ARG A 681 15.92 19.10 -4.41
N HIS A 682 17.10 18.54 -4.10
CA HIS A 682 17.25 17.15 -3.65
C HIS A 682 16.48 16.15 -4.52
N SER A 683 16.68 16.24 -5.83
CA SER A 683 15.88 15.53 -6.83
C SER A 683 16.76 14.87 -7.88
N TRP A 684 16.21 13.88 -8.60
CA TRP A 684 16.90 13.22 -9.69
C TRP A 684 16.23 13.54 -11.03
N PHE A 685 17.05 13.87 -12.03
CA PHE A 685 16.62 14.09 -13.40
C PHE A 685 17.30 13.12 -14.36
N ALA A 686 16.53 12.64 -15.35
CA ALA A 686 17.11 11.90 -16.46
C ALA A 686 18.21 12.71 -17.16
N GLY A 687 19.28 12.05 -17.61
CA GLY A 687 20.40 12.66 -18.33
C GLY A 687 20.04 13.06 -19.77
N SER A 688 18.95 13.80 -19.97
CA SER A 688 18.45 14.20 -21.28
C SER A 688 18.86 15.62 -21.64
N SER A 689 19.34 15.83 -22.86
CA SER A 689 19.59 17.18 -23.41
C SER A 689 18.31 17.99 -23.63
N ALA A 690 17.15 17.33 -23.61
CA ALA A 690 15.84 17.96 -23.73
C ALA A 690 15.35 18.63 -22.43
N ASN A 691 16.10 18.50 -21.33
CA ASN A 691 15.77 19.14 -20.05
C ASN A 691 15.84 20.68 -20.16
N ARG A 692 14.79 21.35 -19.70
CA ARG A 692 14.75 22.79 -19.47
C ARG A 692 14.28 22.99 -18.03
N LEU A 693 15.26 23.04 -17.12
CA LEU A 693 15.04 23.03 -15.68
C LEU A 693 14.99 24.45 -15.10
N PRO A 694 14.20 24.69 -14.04
CA PRO A 694 14.31 25.89 -13.22
C PRO A 694 15.63 25.86 -12.39
N PRO A 695 15.94 26.93 -11.63
CA PRO A 695 17.04 26.88 -10.66
C PRO A 695 16.97 25.64 -9.78
N HIS A 696 18.08 24.94 -9.58
CA HIS A 696 18.09 23.69 -8.83
C HIS A 696 19.25 23.63 -7.84
N HIS A 697 19.06 22.90 -6.75
CA HIS A 697 20.04 22.78 -5.67
C HIS A 697 20.14 21.33 -5.17
N ALA A 698 21.37 20.81 -5.08
CA ALA A 698 21.65 19.44 -4.63
C ALA A 698 20.87 18.36 -5.40
N CYS A 699 20.60 18.59 -6.69
CA CYS A 699 20.01 17.61 -7.58
C CYS A 699 21.08 16.75 -8.25
N VAL A 700 20.68 15.55 -8.68
CA VAL A 700 21.54 14.57 -9.35
C VAL A 700 20.98 14.21 -10.72
N PHE A 701 21.85 13.79 -11.62
CA PHE A 701 21.50 13.52 -13.01
C PHE A 701 21.82 12.07 -13.38
N GLY A 702 21.02 11.48 -14.26
CA GLY A 702 21.15 10.08 -14.65
C GLY A 702 22.49 9.68 -15.27
N GLY A 703 23.24 10.63 -15.84
CA GLY A 703 24.61 10.39 -16.33
C GLY A 703 25.64 10.20 -15.21
N GLU A 704 25.35 10.66 -14.00
CA GLU A 704 26.25 10.59 -12.84
C GLU A 704 25.75 9.62 -11.75
N ALA A 705 24.44 9.43 -11.65
CA ALA A 705 23.82 8.62 -10.62
C ALA A 705 22.82 7.64 -11.24
N ARG A 706 23.17 6.35 -11.21
CA ARG A 706 22.33 5.26 -11.72
C ARG A 706 21.04 5.15 -10.91
N LEU A 707 19.91 5.10 -11.61
CA LEU A 707 18.57 4.86 -11.05
C LEU A 707 18.08 3.48 -11.48
N GLN A 708 17.52 2.72 -10.54
CA GLN A 708 16.92 1.41 -10.81
C GLN A 708 15.71 1.16 -9.91
N PHE A 709 14.65 0.60 -10.48
CA PHE A 709 13.46 0.22 -9.74
C PHE A 709 13.37 -1.30 -9.60
N VAL A 710 12.73 -1.76 -8.54
CA VAL A 710 12.33 -3.16 -8.38
C VAL A 710 11.31 -3.54 -9.45
N ALA A 711 10.31 -2.69 -9.68
CA ALA A 711 9.41 -2.80 -10.83
C ALA A 711 8.99 -1.42 -11.37
N GLN A 712 8.86 -1.32 -12.69
CA GLN A 712 8.48 -0.08 -13.39
C GLN A 712 7.05 -0.11 -13.96
N THR A 713 6.34 -1.23 -13.78
CA THR A 713 5.00 -1.41 -14.35
C THR A 713 3.96 -1.60 -13.27
N PHE A 714 2.85 -0.87 -13.41
CA PHE A 714 1.70 -0.98 -12.53
C PHE A 714 1.17 -2.42 -12.46
N GLY A 715 0.68 -2.82 -11.29
CA GLY A 715 0.24 -4.19 -10.99
C GLY A 715 1.34 -5.12 -10.46
N ARG A 716 2.62 -4.73 -10.55
CA ARG A 716 3.72 -5.46 -9.88
C ARG A 716 3.87 -5.02 -8.41
N PRO A 717 4.15 -5.93 -7.47
CA PRO A 717 4.25 -5.59 -6.04
C PRO A 717 5.28 -4.49 -5.71
N GLY A 718 6.48 -4.56 -6.30
CA GLY A 718 7.55 -3.57 -6.12
C GLY A 718 7.45 -2.34 -7.03
N TYR A 719 6.26 -1.99 -7.50
CA TYR A 719 6.08 -0.89 -8.45
C TYR A 719 6.56 0.45 -7.87
N ALA A 720 7.42 1.13 -8.63
CA ALA A 720 8.10 2.38 -8.28
C ALA A 720 8.99 2.33 -7.02
N GLN A 721 9.23 1.14 -6.44
CA GLN A 721 10.17 0.98 -5.33
C GLN A 721 11.61 1.07 -5.84
N LEU A 722 12.45 1.86 -5.17
CA LEU A 722 13.87 1.93 -5.50
C LEU A 722 14.59 0.63 -5.14
N GLY A 723 15.35 0.12 -6.11
CA GLY A 723 16.25 -1.01 -5.93
C GLY A 723 17.48 -0.62 -5.10
N ARG A 724 18.14 -1.62 -4.51
CA ARG A 724 19.38 -1.38 -3.74
C ARG A 724 20.61 -1.15 -4.62
N ASP A 725 20.50 -1.47 -5.90
CA ASP A 725 21.53 -1.23 -6.92
C ASP A 725 21.51 0.22 -7.44
N CYS A 726 20.60 1.06 -6.95
CA CYS A 726 20.65 2.50 -7.16
C CYS A 726 21.95 3.09 -6.63
N ASP A 727 22.39 4.18 -7.24
CA ASP A 727 23.49 4.97 -6.71
C ASP A 727 23.12 5.51 -5.31
N PRO A 728 24.04 5.45 -4.33
CA PRO A 728 23.80 5.96 -2.98
C PRO A 728 23.31 7.42 -2.96
N ARG A 729 23.67 8.24 -3.95
CA ARG A 729 23.19 9.62 -4.05
C ARG A 729 21.67 9.70 -4.23
N VAL A 730 21.05 8.73 -4.91
CA VAL A 730 19.59 8.65 -5.08
C VAL A 730 18.90 8.18 -3.80
N LEU A 731 19.55 7.25 -3.10
CA LEU A 731 19.03 6.66 -1.87
C LEU A 731 19.22 7.57 -0.65
N GLU A 732 20.26 8.43 -0.62
CA GLU A 732 20.67 9.11 0.62
C GLU A 732 20.78 10.62 0.53
N ARG A 733 20.58 11.25 -0.63
CA ARG A 733 20.69 12.72 -0.79
C ARG A 733 19.37 13.40 -1.16
N GLY A 734 18.27 12.68 -1.00
CA GLY A 734 16.93 13.23 -1.09
C GLY A 734 16.59 14.16 0.09
N PRO A 735 15.35 14.62 0.19
CA PRO A 735 14.92 15.49 1.28
C PRO A 735 15.11 14.83 2.64
N GLY A 736 15.87 15.49 3.52
CA GLY A 736 16.18 14.94 4.85
C GLY A 736 17.16 13.77 4.81
N ASP A 737 18.08 13.75 3.83
CA ASP A 737 19.14 12.73 3.69
C ASP A 737 18.65 11.28 3.52
N ASP A 738 17.46 11.15 2.91
CA ASP A 738 16.81 9.87 2.60
C ASP A 738 16.52 9.71 1.09
N GLU A 739 15.76 8.68 0.71
CA GLU A 739 15.52 8.31 -0.68
C GLU A 739 14.63 9.32 -1.41
N MET A 740 14.95 9.57 -2.68
CA MET A 740 14.13 10.40 -3.57
C MET A 740 12.89 9.63 -4.07
N GLY A 741 11.84 10.35 -4.48
CA GLY A 741 10.66 9.78 -5.13
C GLY A 741 9.45 9.63 -4.22
N ALA A 742 8.45 8.88 -4.69
CA ALA A 742 7.14 8.74 -4.03
C ALA A 742 7.19 8.09 -2.64
N PHE A 743 8.26 7.37 -2.30
CA PHE A 743 8.38 6.64 -1.02
C PHE A 743 9.35 7.29 -0.02
N GLY A 744 9.89 8.48 -0.30
CA GLY A 744 10.86 9.15 0.58
C GLY A 744 10.35 9.37 2.01
N PHE A 745 9.04 9.57 2.19
CA PHE A 745 8.40 9.69 3.51
C PHE A 745 8.56 8.44 4.40
N ARG A 746 8.86 7.28 3.83
CA ARG A 746 9.05 6.00 4.56
C ARG A 746 10.39 5.92 5.30
N ARG A 747 11.30 6.85 5.02
CA ARG A 747 12.64 6.95 5.59
C ARG A 747 13.45 5.65 5.50
N ASN A 748 13.40 5.01 4.34
CA ASN A 748 13.98 3.67 4.15
C ASN A 748 15.50 3.67 4.29
N SER A 749 16.17 4.75 3.90
CA SER A 749 17.63 4.85 4.02
C SER A 749 18.07 5.06 5.47
N HIS A 750 17.32 5.84 6.27
CA HIS A 750 17.58 5.91 7.71
C HIS A 750 17.42 4.56 8.40
N LYS A 751 16.36 3.81 8.08
CA LYS A 751 16.17 2.44 8.62
C LYS A 751 17.38 1.55 8.34
N LEU A 752 17.88 1.57 7.10
CA LEU A 752 19.05 0.78 6.70
C LEU A 752 20.34 1.23 7.41
N LYS A 753 20.57 2.54 7.54
CA LYS A 753 21.72 3.10 8.27
C LYS A 753 21.69 2.69 9.74
N ASN A 754 20.54 2.80 10.40
CA ASN A 754 20.35 2.42 11.80
C ASN A 754 20.63 0.93 12.02
N ILE A 755 20.12 0.05 11.13
CA ILE A 755 20.40 -1.38 11.17
C ILE A 755 21.91 -1.63 11.09
N GLN A 756 22.61 -0.98 10.15
CA GLN A 756 24.06 -1.16 9.98
C GLN A 756 24.85 -0.70 11.21
N ILE A 757 24.46 0.41 11.85
CA ILE A 757 25.08 0.89 13.09
C ILE A 757 24.94 -0.17 14.18
N ARG A 758 23.73 -0.70 14.38
CA ARG A 758 23.49 -1.74 15.39
C ARG A 758 24.14 -3.08 15.06
N TYR A 759 24.27 -3.45 13.79
CA TYR A 759 25.00 -4.66 13.42
C TYR A 759 26.45 -4.62 13.88
N ARG A 760 27.12 -3.46 13.79
CA ARG A 760 28.48 -3.30 14.31
C ARG A 760 28.55 -3.48 15.83
N GLU A 761 27.49 -3.11 16.55
CA GLU A 761 27.41 -3.27 18.01
C GLU A 761 27.09 -4.71 18.43
N TYR A 762 26.22 -5.42 17.71
CA TYR A 762 25.64 -6.69 18.16
C TYR A 762 26.15 -7.95 17.43
N MET A 763 26.83 -7.82 16.29
CA MET A 763 27.38 -8.97 15.56
C MET A 763 28.72 -9.46 16.14
N PRO A 764 29.04 -10.76 16.02
CA PRO A 764 30.35 -11.28 16.37
C PRO A 764 31.45 -10.75 15.46
N VAL A 765 32.68 -10.68 15.97
CA VAL A 765 33.86 -10.28 15.18
C VAL A 765 34.11 -11.28 14.04
N GLY A 766 34.43 -10.77 12.85
CA GLY A 766 34.73 -11.58 11.67
C GLY A 766 33.51 -11.99 10.84
N ILE A 767 32.29 -11.64 11.28
CA ILE A 767 31.06 -11.84 10.49
C ILE A 767 30.77 -10.58 9.65
N CYS A 768 30.41 -10.80 8.39
CA CYS A 768 30.04 -9.75 7.45
C CYS A 768 28.52 -9.80 7.19
N PRO A 769 27.74 -8.77 7.60
CA PRO A 769 26.33 -8.71 7.27
C PRO A 769 26.12 -8.45 5.78
N VAL A 770 25.37 -9.33 5.12
CA VAL A 770 24.90 -9.13 3.76
C VAL A 770 23.39 -8.92 3.81
N LEU A 771 22.97 -7.66 3.73
CA LEU A 771 21.56 -7.31 3.65
C LEU A 771 21.02 -7.67 2.27
N VAL A 772 19.96 -8.47 2.18
CA VAL A 772 19.32 -8.90 0.92
C VAL A 772 17.86 -8.47 0.94
N SER A 773 17.38 -7.74 -0.07
CA SER A 773 15.95 -7.39 -0.16
C SER A 773 15.19 -8.52 -0.85
N VAL A 774 14.09 -8.95 -0.23
CA VAL A 774 13.13 -9.88 -0.83
C VAL A 774 12.02 -9.05 -1.44
N THR A 775 11.79 -9.22 -2.74
CA THR A 775 10.85 -8.42 -3.54
C THR A 775 9.96 -9.28 -4.41
#